data_AF-A0A3B9CTD4-F1
#
_entry.id   AF-A0A3B9CTD4-F1
#
_cell.length_a   1.000
_cell.length_b   1.000
_cell.length_c   1.000
_cell.angle_alpha   90.00
_cell.angle_beta   90.00
_cell.angle_gamma   90.00
#
_symmetry.space_group_name_H-M   'P 1'
#
loop_
_entity.id
_entity.type
_entity.pdbx_description
1 polymer ?
#
loop_
_entity_poly.entity_id
_entity_poly.type
_entity_poly.pdbx_seq_one_letter_code
_entity_poly.pdbx_strand_id
1 'polypeptide(L)'
;MDESQDVEELDKQLEQMLEKADQLIDECHFRSSAQLSAETARLARSNGRLLPYIYGRFHQMWKAQYLLDFATEKECAIELIAVVEDEDRARAIQPDFSVPHFEHAQHWMTACLYENLADATGMANGYNSDGMHQCISDGLQVCRRTGKLQCIACFREYASDCYYSADDLLMARNQCEALVARETGWSDRGDRRYFAASKVARIHLLEGRVEKALESIQQALKLIDIEGVHYKMHCRMRILSIMDTIHILAGLERINWSAAHPRGLPVNPVPEGEWPELEMFIALNDALEACCGGEAEKAINILTEWDRKLDPGKSAHVWFELRLRLVAAMILADRRPQATRVAEQLKQHAEKASDYLTLRRLSRLLDESVPAEPLATVEPFLSGLFADPSAAHAEPTPAPATASTPTVPAEAETSEPQEREQTEFQAMLMELMNEFVTAHEEPEELEKVVQQFLAIQASQTDGYEDAAMAIHLATIVAVNSKRVNDFWVWARQFETQYADEPSVLSMVAVMAQNLRDAPDSSLAQELSDDELMRRHQLILSMDRDRVGNHLRAGNFYLDIGNEGEAERCLARAFRLDRTCSPAASQLSNIYRHTDRPRDALEVLDICLREGAEDPDLAMEATTMALLVGQFEAALSYADLAEKFSEEDFTWLNYYRSIAQIELGRQADALASIELEAGHQHENSLHLDILRACAHVDSGNLNEGQQWLAKVNQHRLTQADQLTFNALCRLFDMLWRRLAESALPANHAERIQFESTMVAAGLAPDEFFTRDLTNREEDEPDVHCFVVLLRQELNEDWKDSRGCLAGQEHWESYLAQWTVLAEDEEDAGERAKDWQQKCAGGLCEILQIDIESGPYRDSPGVVVQGMRWAMGPEEAEDGEED
;
A
#
# COMPACT_ATOMS: atom_id res chain seq x y z
N MET A 1 11.49 42.48 -35.22
CA MET A 1 11.47 43.43 -34.09
C MET A 1 10.07 43.59 -33.51
N ASP A 2 8.99 43.20 -34.22
CA ASP A 2 7.62 43.13 -33.68
C ASP A 2 7.29 41.75 -33.04
N GLU A 3 7.68 40.64 -33.69
CA GLU A 3 7.28 39.29 -33.22
C GLU A 3 7.78 38.90 -31.82
N SER A 4 8.94 39.38 -31.37
CA SER A 4 9.44 39.07 -30.02
C SER A 4 8.70 39.83 -28.93
N GLN A 5 8.17 41.02 -29.24
CA GLN A 5 7.38 41.82 -28.28
C GLN A 5 5.97 41.23 -28.12
N ASP A 6 5.39 40.70 -29.20
CA ASP A 6 4.09 40.03 -29.17
C ASP A 6 4.12 38.73 -28.35
N VAL A 7 5.23 37.97 -28.40
CA VAL A 7 5.42 36.74 -27.60
C VAL A 7 5.59 37.06 -26.10
N GLU A 8 6.38 38.09 -25.76
CA GLU A 8 6.61 38.50 -24.37
C GLU A 8 5.32 39.05 -23.71
N GLU A 9 4.51 39.80 -24.46
CA GLU A 9 3.22 40.30 -23.96
C GLU A 9 2.20 39.15 -23.77
N LEU A 10 2.18 38.18 -24.69
CA LEU A 10 1.34 36.99 -24.55
C LEU A 10 1.72 36.16 -23.30
N ASP A 11 3.01 36.00 -23.02
CA ASP A 11 3.47 35.26 -21.85
C ASP A 11 3.04 35.91 -20.56
N LYS A 12 3.24 37.22 -20.49
CA LYS A 12 2.78 38.02 -19.37
C LYS A 12 1.26 37.96 -19.21
N GLN A 13 0.51 37.92 -20.31
CA GLN A 13 -0.94 37.74 -20.26
C GLN A 13 -1.32 36.36 -19.70
N LEU A 14 -0.69 35.28 -20.16
CA LEU A 14 -0.95 33.92 -19.69
C LEU A 14 -0.59 33.76 -18.20
N GLU A 15 0.53 34.33 -17.78
CA GLU A 15 0.99 34.33 -16.39
C GLU A 15 0.00 35.08 -15.49
N GLN A 16 -0.46 36.28 -15.90
CA GLN A 16 -1.50 37.02 -15.18
C GLN A 16 -2.83 36.26 -15.10
N MET A 17 -3.19 35.50 -16.14
CA MET A 17 -4.40 34.68 -16.11
C MET A 17 -4.26 33.52 -15.11
N LEU A 18 -3.08 32.89 -15.01
CA LEU A 18 -2.79 31.85 -14.01
C LEU A 18 -2.81 32.42 -12.59
N GLU A 19 -2.09 33.51 -12.34
CA GLU A 19 -2.08 34.19 -11.03
C GLU A 19 -3.49 34.58 -10.59
N LYS A 20 -4.31 35.11 -11.50
CA LYS A 20 -5.71 35.44 -11.21
C LYS A 20 -6.55 34.19 -10.93
N ALA A 21 -6.29 33.08 -11.62
CA ALA A 21 -6.96 31.82 -11.33
C ALA A 21 -6.62 31.32 -9.92
N ASP A 22 -5.37 31.47 -9.47
CA ASP A 22 -4.94 31.12 -8.11
C ASP A 22 -5.56 32.04 -7.05
N GLN A 23 -5.63 33.35 -7.30
CA GLN A 23 -6.35 34.28 -6.42
C GLN A 23 -7.82 33.88 -6.23
N LEU A 24 -8.49 33.43 -7.29
CA LEU A 24 -9.86 32.94 -7.21
C LEU A 24 -9.97 31.65 -6.36
N ILE A 25 -8.93 30.82 -6.31
CA ILE A 25 -8.89 29.63 -5.45
C ILE A 25 -8.82 30.05 -3.98
N ASP A 26 -8.00 31.04 -3.65
CA ASP A 26 -7.89 31.56 -2.27
C ASP A 26 -9.21 32.17 -1.78
N GLU A 27 -10.04 32.66 -2.70
CA GLU A 27 -11.40 33.15 -2.47
C GLU A 27 -12.48 32.05 -2.54
N CYS A 28 -12.09 30.78 -2.78
CA CYS A 28 -12.98 29.63 -2.99
C CYS A 28 -13.95 29.78 -4.18
N HIS A 29 -13.59 30.57 -5.20
CA HIS A 29 -14.33 30.75 -6.45
C HIS A 29 -13.93 29.70 -7.51
N PHE A 30 -14.20 28.42 -7.23
CA PHE A 30 -13.70 27.29 -8.03
C PHE A 30 -14.26 27.26 -9.46
N ARG A 31 -15.53 27.62 -9.67
CA ARG A 31 -16.13 27.62 -11.01
C ARG A 31 -15.49 28.69 -11.89
N SER A 32 -15.41 29.92 -11.38
CA SER A 32 -14.77 31.03 -12.06
C SER A 32 -13.30 30.72 -12.36
N SER A 33 -12.60 30.14 -11.39
CA SER A 33 -11.21 29.75 -11.53
C SER A 33 -11.00 28.63 -12.57
N ALA A 34 -11.89 27.64 -12.63
CA ALA A 34 -11.84 26.54 -13.62
C ALA A 34 -12.08 27.05 -15.05
N GLN A 35 -13.02 27.99 -15.22
CA GLN A 35 -13.30 28.62 -16.51
C GLN A 35 -12.09 29.41 -17.01
N LEU A 36 -11.45 30.19 -16.14
CA LEU A 36 -10.26 30.96 -16.48
C LEU A 36 -9.10 30.03 -16.86
N SER A 37 -8.86 28.97 -16.09
CA SER A 37 -7.84 27.97 -16.42
C SER A 37 -8.07 27.27 -17.77
N ALA A 38 -9.33 26.95 -18.09
CA ALA A 38 -9.69 26.40 -19.40
C ALA A 38 -9.45 27.40 -20.55
N GLU A 39 -9.68 28.69 -20.31
CA GLU A 39 -9.38 29.76 -21.27
C GLU A 39 -7.87 29.93 -21.47
N THR A 40 -7.09 29.95 -20.37
CA THR A 40 -5.63 29.97 -20.41
C THR A 40 -5.09 28.80 -21.23
N ALA A 41 -5.56 27.57 -20.95
CA ALA A 41 -5.13 26.39 -21.69
C ALA A 41 -5.43 26.50 -23.19
N ARG A 42 -6.62 26.97 -23.55
CA ARG A 42 -7.01 27.16 -24.96
C ARG A 42 -6.12 28.18 -25.65
N LEU A 43 -5.87 29.33 -25.00
CA LEU A 43 -5.04 30.40 -25.53
C LEU A 43 -3.58 29.96 -25.66
N ALA A 44 -3.05 29.26 -24.65
CA ALA A 44 -1.70 28.73 -24.66
C ALA A 44 -1.49 27.73 -25.81
N ARG A 45 -2.43 26.77 -25.98
CA ARG A 45 -2.37 25.79 -27.07
C ARG A 45 -2.45 26.43 -28.45
N SER A 46 -3.32 27.43 -28.65
CA SER A 46 -3.44 28.11 -29.95
C SER A 46 -2.21 28.93 -30.34
N ASN A 47 -1.35 29.27 -29.38
CA ASN A 47 -0.14 30.05 -29.58
C ASN A 47 1.15 29.23 -29.33
N GLY A 48 1.03 27.90 -29.28
CA GLY A 48 2.17 27.00 -29.14
C GLY A 48 2.96 27.15 -27.84
N ARG A 49 2.27 27.38 -26.71
CA ARG A 49 2.87 27.51 -25.38
C ARG A 49 2.55 26.31 -24.52
N LEU A 50 3.50 25.37 -24.40
CA LEU A 50 3.26 24.09 -23.74
C LEU A 50 3.07 24.21 -22.23
N LEU A 51 3.99 24.86 -21.51
CA LEU A 51 3.89 24.97 -20.04
C LEU A 51 2.60 25.66 -19.58
N PRO A 52 2.22 26.86 -20.08
CA PRO A 52 0.96 27.48 -19.68
C PRO A 52 -0.28 26.64 -20.05
N TYR A 53 -0.21 25.85 -21.12
CA TYR A 53 -1.27 24.89 -21.45
C TYR A 53 -1.36 23.77 -20.41
N ILE A 54 -0.22 23.18 -20.03
CA ILE A 54 -0.12 22.15 -19.00
C ILE A 54 -0.68 22.69 -17.67
N TYR A 55 -0.21 23.86 -17.20
CA TYR A 55 -0.73 24.52 -15.99
C TYR A 55 -2.24 24.76 -16.09
N GLY A 56 -2.71 25.36 -17.18
CA GLY A 56 -4.13 25.64 -17.38
C GLY A 56 -4.99 24.37 -17.30
N ARG A 57 -4.58 23.27 -17.94
CA ARG A 57 -5.31 21.99 -17.86
C ARG A 57 -5.19 21.35 -16.49
N PHE A 58 -4.04 21.40 -15.84
CA PHE A 58 -3.83 20.83 -14.50
C PHE A 58 -4.72 21.51 -13.46
N HIS A 59 -4.77 22.86 -13.48
CA HIS A 59 -5.65 23.59 -12.59
C HIS A 59 -7.13 23.37 -12.93
N GLN A 60 -7.49 23.21 -14.21
CA GLN A 60 -8.87 22.86 -14.58
C GLN A 60 -9.27 21.48 -14.06
N MET A 61 -8.38 20.49 -14.20
CA MET A 61 -8.54 19.13 -13.64
C MET A 61 -8.79 19.21 -12.14
N TRP A 62 -7.85 19.80 -11.40
CA TRP A 62 -7.90 19.87 -9.95
C TRP A 62 -9.17 20.56 -9.43
N LYS A 63 -9.66 21.59 -10.14
CA LYS A 63 -10.87 22.32 -9.74
C LYS A 63 -12.17 21.55 -10.04
N ALA A 64 -12.15 20.64 -11.01
CA ALA A 64 -13.34 19.91 -11.44
C ALA A 64 -13.92 19.03 -10.32
N GLN A 65 -13.09 18.50 -9.43
CA GLN A 65 -13.54 17.73 -8.24
C GLN A 65 -14.51 18.55 -7.36
N TYR A 66 -14.22 19.84 -7.13
CA TYR A 66 -15.03 20.74 -6.30
C TYR A 66 -16.34 21.16 -6.99
N LEU A 67 -16.40 21.00 -8.32
CA LEU A 67 -17.57 21.24 -9.15
C LEU A 67 -18.42 19.98 -9.34
N LEU A 68 -18.01 18.84 -8.77
CA LEU A 68 -18.61 17.52 -9.00
C LEU A 68 -18.60 17.12 -10.49
N ASP A 69 -17.57 17.54 -11.23
CA ASP A 69 -17.37 17.26 -12.66
C ASP A 69 -16.19 16.32 -12.90
N PHE A 70 -16.31 15.11 -12.35
CA PHE A 70 -15.28 14.07 -12.42
C PHE A 70 -14.99 13.60 -13.85
N ALA A 71 -15.90 13.84 -14.80
CA ALA A 71 -15.66 13.58 -16.23
C ALA A 71 -14.60 14.54 -16.79
N THR A 72 -14.75 15.84 -16.53
CA THR A 72 -13.74 16.84 -16.92
C THR A 72 -12.41 16.56 -16.21
N GLU A 73 -12.44 16.20 -14.93
CA GLU A 73 -11.23 15.82 -14.18
C GLU A 73 -10.48 14.67 -14.87
N LYS A 74 -11.19 13.56 -15.14
CA LYS A 74 -10.65 12.39 -15.82
C LYS A 74 -10.11 12.72 -17.21
N GLU A 75 -10.86 13.47 -18.02
CA GLU A 75 -10.45 13.87 -19.37
C GLU A 75 -9.18 14.72 -19.35
N CYS A 76 -9.09 15.69 -18.43
CA CYS A 76 -7.89 16.49 -18.26
C CYS A 76 -6.70 15.65 -17.82
N ALA A 77 -6.89 14.70 -16.89
CA ALA A 77 -5.81 13.83 -16.41
C ALA A 77 -5.25 12.97 -17.54
N ILE A 78 -6.12 12.29 -18.31
CA ILE A 78 -5.71 11.46 -19.45
C ILE A 78 -5.01 12.29 -20.53
N GLU A 79 -5.55 13.47 -20.86
CA GLU A 79 -4.93 14.35 -21.86
C GLU A 79 -3.53 14.80 -21.40
N LEU A 80 -3.38 15.17 -20.13
CA LEU A 80 -2.11 15.60 -19.57
C LEU A 80 -1.10 14.47 -19.47
N ILE A 81 -1.49 13.27 -19.02
CA ILE A 81 -0.62 12.08 -18.99
C ILE A 81 -0.04 11.84 -20.39
N ALA A 82 -0.91 11.85 -21.40
CA ALA A 82 -0.50 11.70 -22.78
C ALA A 82 0.43 12.83 -23.27
N VAL A 83 0.35 14.04 -22.72
CA VAL A 83 1.24 15.15 -23.11
C VAL A 83 2.58 15.11 -22.37
N VAL A 84 2.61 14.65 -21.11
CA VAL A 84 3.84 14.64 -20.29
C VAL A 84 4.64 13.35 -20.40
N GLU A 85 4.05 12.25 -20.90
CA GLU A 85 4.75 10.98 -21.11
C GLU A 85 5.21 10.76 -22.57
N ASP A 86 4.80 11.62 -23.51
CA ASP A 86 5.09 11.50 -24.94
C ASP A 86 5.63 12.84 -25.49
N GLU A 87 6.93 12.89 -25.74
CA GLU A 87 7.62 14.09 -26.23
C GLU A 87 7.07 14.56 -27.59
N ASP A 88 6.67 13.65 -28.48
CA ASP A 88 6.12 14.01 -29.78
C ASP A 88 4.79 14.75 -29.62
N ARG A 89 3.98 14.36 -28.64
CA ARG A 89 2.72 15.07 -28.30
C ARG A 89 2.98 16.43 -27.67
N ALA A 90 3.99 16.56 -26.82
CA ALA A 90 4.44 17.85 -26.30
C ALA A 90 4.92 18.78 -27.43
N ARG A 91 5.75 18.26 -28.35
CA ARG A 91 6.26 18.99 -29.53
C ARG A 91 5.17 19.33 -30.54
N ALA A 92 4.08 18.56 -30.60
CA ALA A 92 2.91 18.92 -31.41
C ALA A 92 2.22 20.21 -30.91
N ILE A 93 2.40 20.58 -29.64
CA ILE A 93 1.94 21.86 -29.08
C ILE A 93 3.02 22.92 -29.25
N GLN A 94 4.26 22.66 -28.83
CA GLN A 94 5.38 23.59 -28.93
C GLN A 94 6.59 22.89 -29.57
N PRO A 95 6.80 23.02 -30.90
CA PRO A 95 7.83 22.26 -31.63
C PRO A 95 9.27 22.48 -31.13
N ASP A 96 9.56 23.69 -30.65
CA ASP A 96 10.87 24.11 -30.17
C ASP A 96 11.06 23.94 -28.65
N PHE A 97 10.17 23.20 -27.97
CA PHE A 97 10.29 22.95 -26.54
C PHE A 97 11.57 22.18 -26.21
N SER A 98 12.27 22.59 -25.15
CA SER A 98 13.56 22.00 -24.79
C SER A 98 13.38 20.73 -23.97
N VAL A 99 14.26 19.75 -24.22
CA VAL A 99 14.26 18.45 -23.52
C VAL A 99 14.35 18.61 -21.99
N PRO A 100 15.25 19.46 -21.44
CA PRO A 100 15.33 19.63 -19.98
C PRO A 100 14.04 20.17 -19.35
N HIS A 101 13.29 21.02 -20.05
CA HIS A 101 12.00 21.52 -19.54
C HIS A 101 10.90 20.47 -19.66
N PHE A 102 10.99 19.56 -20.63
CA PHE A 102 10.08 18.42 -20.77
C PHE A 102 10.29 17.40 -19.65
N GLU A 103 11.54 17.01 -19.42
CA GLU A 103 11.92 16.14 -18.30
C GLU A 103 11.50 16.75 -16.95
N HIS A 104 11.69 18.06 -16.78
CA HIS A 104 11.19 18.76 -15.59
C HIS A 104 9.67 18.67 -15.44
N ALA A 105 8.90 18.86 -16.52
CA ALA A 105 7.43 18.75 -16.48
C ALA A 105 6.99 17.31 -16.16
N GLN A 106 7.66 16.31 -16.73
CA GLN A 106 7.42 14.90 -16.48
C GLN A 106 7.69 14.55 -15.00
N HIS A 107 8.85 14.93 -14.48
CA HIS A 107 9.17 14.77 -13.06
C HIS A 107 8.12 15.50 -12.21
N TRP A 108 7.83 16.76 -12.52
CA TRP A 108 6.92 17.59 -11.72
C TRP A 108 5.50 16.99 -11.60
N MET A 109 4.89 16.53 -12.70
CA MET A 109 3.44 16.29 -12.72
C MET A 109 2.98 14.84 -12.75
N THR A 110 3.78 13.90 -13.26
CA THR A 110 3.25 12.58 -13.64
C THR A 110 2.55 11.88 -12.47
N ALA A 111 3.17 11.80 -11.29
CA ALA A 111 2.56 11.18 -10.11
C ALA A 111 1.22 11.84 -9.70
N CYS A 112 1.15 13.18 -9.76
CA CYS A 112 -0.07 13.93 -9.45
C CYS A 112 -1.20 13.65 -10.46
N LEU A 113 -0.87 13.47 -11.75
CA LEU A 113 -1.87 13.19 -12.77
C LEU A 113 -2.49 11.80 -12.61
N TYR A 114 -1.68 10.79 -12.32
CA TYR A 114 -2.16 9.43 -12.06
C TYR A 114 -3.03 9.38 -10.79
N GLU A 115 -2.69 10.14 -9.75
CA GLU A 115 -3.52 10.24 -8.56
C GLU A 115 -4.89 10.91 -8.85
N ASN A 116 -4.95 12.01 -9.61
CA ASN A 116 -6.24 12.63 -9.97
C ASN A 116 -7.05 11.72 -10.90
N LEU A 117 -6.39 10.96 -11.79
CA LEU A 117 -7.07 9.97 -12.63
C LEU A 117 -7.71 8.86 -11.78
N ALA A 118 -6.98 8.38 -10.77
CA ALA A 118 -7.48 7.39 -9.82
C ALA A 118 -8.66 7.97 -9.02
N ASP A 119 -8.52 9.17 -8.45
CA ASP A 119 -9.57 9.82 -7.66
C ASP A 119 -10.83 10.08 -8.49
N ALA A 120 -10.70 10.67 -9.68
CA ALA A 120 -11.82 10.91 -10.59
C ALA A 120 -12.52 9.60 -11.01
N THR A 121 -11.76 8.53 -11.22
CA THR A 121 -12.32 7.21 -11.56
C THR A 121 -13.06 6.62 -10.35
N GLY A 122 -12.53 6.75 -9.14
CA GLY A 122 -13.16 6.30 -7.90
C GLY A 122 -14.42 7.08 -7.56
N MET A 123 -14.40 8.41 -7.75
CA MET A 123 -15.57 9.27 -7.59
C MET A 123 -16.68 8.93 -8.60
N ALA A 124 -16.30 8.64 -9.85
CA ALA A 124 -17.24 8.34 -10.92
C ALA A 124 -17.85 6.93 -10.82
N ASN A 125 -17.03 5.91 -10.55
CA ASN A 125 -17.41 4.50 -10.63
C ASN A 125 -17.53 3.81 -9.26
N GLY A 126 -16.99 4.39 -8.20
CA GLY A 126 -16.83 3.81 -6.87
C GLY A 126 -15.40 3.35 -6.59
N TYR A 127 -14.88 3.62 -5.39
CA TYR A 127 -13.48 3.34 -5.03
C TYR A 127 -13.13 1.86 -4.88
N ASN A 128 -14.11 0.96 -4.79
CA ASN A 128 -13.87 -0.50 -4.79
C ASN A 128 -14.24 -1.17 -6.12
N SER A 129 -14.45 -0.39 -7.18
CA SER A 129 -14.73 -0.94 -8.51
C SER A 129 -13.50 -1.62 -9.11
N ASP A 130 -13.70 -2.48 -10.10
CA ASP A 130 -12.61 -3.21 -10.75
C ASP A 130 -11.56 -2.24 -11.32
N GLY A 131 -10.28 -2.52 -11.10
CA GLY A 131 -9.14 -1.71 -11.52
C GLY A 131 -8.73 -0.59 -10.56
N MET A 132 -9.50 -0.27 -9.52
CA MET A 132 -9.16 0.83 -8.61
C MET A 132 -7.90 0.56 -7.77
N HIS A 133 -7.66 -0.70 -7.37
CA HIS A 133 -6.41 -1.10 -6.72
C HIS A 133 -5.23 -1.12 -7.69
N GLN A 134 -5.47 -1.40 -8.98
CA GLN A 134 -4.43 -1.30 -10.01
C GLN A 134 -3.96 0.15 -10.17
N CYS A 135 -4.86 1.14 -10.08
CA CYS A 135 -4.47 2.56 -10.07
C CYS A 135 -3.50 2.90 -8.92
N ILE A 136 -3.58 2.22 -7.77
CA ILE A 136 -2.61 2.37 -6.68
C ILE A 136 -1.26 1.82 -7.11
N SER A 137 -1.23 0.59 -7.60
CA SER A 137 0.02 -0.08 -8.03
C SER A 137 0.72 0.72 -9.13
N ASP A 138 -0.01 1.11 -10.18
CA ASP A 138 0.49 1.95 -11.28
C ASP A 138 1.04 3.28 -10.76
N GLY A 139 0.30 3.93 -9.86
CA GLY A 139 0.70 5.17 -9.22
C GLY A 139 2.00 5.08 -8.42
N LEU A 140 2.16 4.00 -7.65
CA LEU A 140 3.40 3.71 -6.91
C LEU A 140 4.57 3.45 -7.85
N GLN A 141 4.36 2.71 -8.94
CA GLN A 141 5.38 2.50 -9.97
C GLN A 141 5.79 3.81 -10.64
N VAL A 142 4.83 4.69 -10.94
CA VAL A 142 5.10 6.03 -11.46
C VAL A 142 5.94 6.84 -10.47
N CYS A 143 5.63 6.79 -9.17
CA CYS A 143 6.42 7.47 -8.15
C CYS A 143 7.87 6.96 -8.11
N ARG A 144 8.07 5.64 -8.23
CA ARG A 144 9.41 5.02 -8.29
C ARG A 144 10.17 5.47 -9.53
N ARG A 145 9.56 5.31 -10.72
CA ARG A 145 10.18 5.65 -12.02
C ARG A 145 10.55 7.13 -12.11
N THR A 146 9.76 8.02 -11.51
CA THR A 146 10.01 9.47 -11.53
C THR A 146 10.87 9.98 -10.37
N GLY A 147 11.24 9.10 -9.43
CA GLY A 147 11.96 9.47 -8.19
C GLY A 147 11.13 10.26 -7.18
N LYS A 148 9.82 10.44 -7.41
CA LYS A 148 8.92 11.20 -6.53
C LYS A 148 8.34 10.37 -5.38
N LEU A 149 9.23 9.81 -4.55
CA LEU A 149 8.84 8.92 -3.45
C LEU A 149 7.96 9.61 -2.39
N GLN A 150 8.02 10.94 -2.28
CA GLN A 150 7.13 11.73 -1.43
C GLN A 150 5.65 11.65 -1.87
N CYS A 151 5.36 11.42 -3.15
CA CYS A 151 4.01 11.28 -3.69
C CYS A 151 3.34 9.94 -3.35
N ILE A 152 4.09 8.94 -2.84
CA ILE A 152 3.53 7.70 -2.30
C ILE A 152 2.48 7.99 -1.21
N ALA A 153 2.66 9.08 -0.44
CA ALA A 153 1.70 9.51 0.57
C ALA A 153 0.30 9.80 0.00
N CYS A 154 0.24 10.37 -1.21
CA CYS A 154 -1.03 10.68 -1.88
C CYS A 154 -1.76 9.39 -2.29
N PHE A 155 -1.03 8.38 -2.78
CA PHE A 155 -1.62 7.08 -3.09
C PHE A 155 -2.08 6.32 -1.83
N ARG A 156 -1.44 6.50 -0.68
CA ARG A 156 -1.95 5.99 0.61
C ARG A 156 -3.24 6.67 1.04
N GLU A 157 -3.33 7.99 0.85
CA GLU A 157 -4.56 8.74 1.11
C GLU A 157 -5.71 8.19 0.26
N TYR A 158 -5.45 7.89 -1.02
CA TYR A 158 -6.40 7.27 -1.93
C TYR A 158 -6.71 5.80 -1.56
N ALA A 159 -5.71 5.02 -1.14
CA ALA A 159 -5.91 3.65 -0.67
C ALA A 159 -6.90 3.58 0.50
N SER A 160 -6.91 4.59 1.39
CA SER A 160 -7.89 4.64 2.47
C SER A 160 -9.34 4.71 1.97
N ASP A 161 -9.62 5.32 0.81
CA ASP A 161 -10.96 5.35 0.22
C ASP A 161 -11.34 3.99 -0.39
N CYS A 162 -10.36 3.27 -0.96
CA CYS A 162 -10.57 1.89 -1.45
C CYS A 162 -10.96 0.96 -0.30
N TYR A 163 -10.18 0.94 0.78
CA TYR A 163 -10.49 0.15 1.99
C TYR A 163 -11.80 0.58 2.64
N TYR A 164 -12.10 1.88 2.65
CA TYR A 164 -13.37 2.41 3.16
C TYR A 164 -14.56 1.84 2.37
N SER A 165 -14.56 1.93 1.03
CA SER A 165 -15.62 1.37 0.20
C SER A 165 -15.66 -0.17 0.24
N ALA A 166 -14.54 -0.83 0.52
CA ALA A 166 -14.46 -2.28 0.71
C ALA A 166 -15.03 -2.79 2.05
N ASP A 167 -15.55 -1.89 2.90
CA ASP A 167 -15.99 -2.15 4.29
C ASP A 167 -14.84 -2.57 5.23
N ASP A 168 -13.59 -2.26 4.91
CA ASP A 168 -12.45 -2.44 5.81
C ASP A 168 -12.06 -1.14 6.51
N LEU A 169 -12.93 -0.70 7.43
CA LEU A 169 -12.74 0.54 8.18
C LEU A 169 -11.48 0.53 9.07
N LEU A 170 -11.01 -0.66 9.47
CA LEU A 170 -9.80 -0.80 10.29
C LEU A 170 -8.55 -0.49 9.46
N MET A 171 -8.42 -1.09 8.27
CA MET A 171 -7.33 -0.77 7.35
C MET A 171 -7.43 0.67 6.85
N ALA A 172 -8.63 1.16 6.51
CA ALA A 172 -8.82 2.54 6.10
C ALA A 172 -8.35 3.54 7.17
N ARG A 173 -8.63 3.25 8.46
CA ARG A 173 -8.16 4.07 9.58
C ARG A 173 -6.64 3.96 9.75
N ASN A 174 -6.05 2.77 9.70
CA ASN A 174 -4.60 2.58 9.78
C ASN A 174 -3.85 3.42 8.72
N GLN A 175 -4.32 3.39 7.47
CA GLN A 175 -3.76 4.22 6.39
C GLN A 175 -3.76 5.72 6.73
N CYS A 176 -4.88 6.21 7.29
CA CYS A 176 -5.00 7.60 7.69
C CYS A 176 -4.14 7.94 8.91
N GLU A 177 -4.11 7.09 9.93
CA GLU A 177 -3.33 7.31 11.16
C GLU A 177 -1.82 7.29 10.87
N ALA A 178 -1.35 6.41 9.98
CA ALA A 178 0.03 6.41 9.50
C ALA A 178 0.42 7.74 8.84
N LEU A 179 -0.50 8.36 8.08
CA LEU A 179 -0.30 9.70 7.51
C LEU A 179 -0.31 10.78 8.59
N VAL A 180 -1.22 10.72 9.56
CA VAL A 180 -1.29 11.69 10.68
C VAL A 180 -0.02 11.66 11.52
N ALA A 181 0.57 10.48 11.73
CA ALA A 181 1.80 10.29 12.50
C ALA A 181 3.09 10.74 11.76
N ARG A 182 3.01 11.05 10.47
CA ARG A 182 4.17 11.48 9.68
C ARG A 182 4.65 12.87 10.09
N GLU A 183 5.96 13.05 10.20
CA GLU A 183 6.55 14.34 10.62
C GLU A 183 7.17 15.13 9.44
N THR A 184 7.75 14.44 8.45
CA THR A 184 8.53 15.04 7.35
C THR A 184 8.31 14.36 6.00
N GLY A 185 8.93 14.90 4.94
CA GLY A 185 8.92 14.31 3.59
C GLY A 185 7.60 14.52 2.84
N TRP A 186 7.03 15.72 2.93
CA TRP A 186 5.77 16.05 2.27
C TRP A 186 5.92 16.10 0.75
N SER A 187 4.86 15.74 0.04
CA SER A 187 4.77 15.96 -1.41
C SER A 187 4.66 17.44 -1.76
N ASP A 188 4.72 17.77 -3.05
CA ASP A 188 4.48 19.13 -3.57
C ASP A 188 3.05 19.65 -3.26
N ARG A 189 2.15 18.78 -2.77
CA ARG A 189 0.82 19.16 -2.25
C ARG A 189 0.84 19.64 -0.79
N GLY A 190 2.00 19.66 -0.16
CA GLY A 190 2.17 20.12 1.21
C GLY A 190 1.72 19.10 2.27
N ASP A 191 1.56 19.58 3.50
CA ASP A 191 1.14 18.80 4.65
C ASP A 191 -0.36 18.44 4.55
N ARG A 192 -0.63 17.14 4.43
CA ARG A 192 -1.96 16.56 4.24
C ARG A 192 -2.55 15.94 5.52
N ARG A 193 -1.89 16.07 6.68
CA ARG A 193 -2.36 15.43 7.93
C ARG A 193 -3.76 15.86 8.34
N TYR A 194 -4.13 17.11 8.08
CA TYR A 194 -5.48 17.60 8.37
C TYR A 194 -6.55 16.78 7.64
N PHE A 195 -6.27 16.34 6.41
CA PHE A 195 -7.21 15.60 5.60
C PHE A 195 -7.35 14.15 6.09
N ALA A 196 -6.21 13.50 6.35
CA ALA A 196 -6.20 12.16 6.95
C ALA A 196 -6.94 12.13 8.31
N ALA A 197 -6.69 13.10 9.20
CA ALA A 197 -7.42 13.24 10.46
C ALA A 197 -8.94 13.43 10.25
N SER A 198 -9.36 14.10 9.19
CA SER A 198 -10.79 14.25 8.85
C SER A 198 -11.44 12.95 8.40
N LYS A 199 -10.70 12.08 7.70
CA LYS A 199 -11.14 10.73 7.35
C LYS A 199 -11.27 9.86 8.59
N VAL A 200 -10.30 9.91 9.51
CA VAL A 200 -10.41 9.24 10.83
C VAL A 200 -11.67 9.67 11.57
N ALA A 201 -11.98 10.97 11.57
CA ALA A 201 -13.21 11.50 12.18
C ALA A 201 -14.48 10.91 11.53
N ARG A 202 -14.53 10.80 10.19
CA ARG A 202 -15.65 10.18 9.46
C ARG A 202 -15.78 8.68 9.78
N ILE A 203 -14.67 7.96 9.90
CA ILE A 203 -14.68 6.53 10.27
C ILE A 203 -15.23 6.36 11.68
N HIS A 204 -14.75 7.14 12.66
CA HIS A 204 -15.31 7.11 14.01
C HIS A 204 -16.80 7.45 14.06
N LEU A 205 -17.25 8.37 13.21
CA LEU A 205 -18.67 8.69 13.11
C LEU A 205 -19.50 7.50 12.60
N LEU A 206 -19.00 6.76 11.61
CA LEU A 206 -19.66 5.54 11.13
C LEU A 206 -19.65 4.41 12.16
N GLU A 207 -18.62 4.31 12.99
CA GLU A 207 -18.53 3.39 14.14
C GLU A 207 -19.43 3.83 15.33
N GLY A 208 -20.21 4.92 15.19
CA GLY A 208 -21.06 5.45 16.26
C GLY A 208 -20.30 6.15 17.40
N ARG A 209 -19.01 6.44 17.23
CA ARG A 209 -18.09 7.02 18.24
C ARG A 209 -17.97 8.54 18.10
N VAL A 210 -19.05 9.25 18.42
CA VAL A 210 -19.16 10.71 18.21
C VAL A 210 -18.07 11.52 18.93
N GLU A 211 -17.71 11.14 20.16
CA GLU A 211 -16.66 11.84 20.93
C GLU A 211 -15.28 11.74 20.27
N LYS A 212 -14.88 10.53 19.85
CA LYS A 212 -13.62 10.33 19.12
C LYS A 212 -13.62 11.03 17.77
N ALA A 213 -14.77 11.07 17.09
CA ALA A 213 -14.93 11.83 15.86
C ALA A 213 -14.69 13.34 16.11
N LEU A 214 -15.21 13.88 17.23
CA LEU A 214 -15.00 15.27 17.63
C LEU A 214 -13.53 15.56 17.96
N GLU A 215 -12.84 14.67 18.68
CA GLU A 215 -11.40 14.81 18.95
C GLU A 215 -10.58 14.85 17.66
N SER A 216 -10.85 13.91 16.75
CA SER A 216 -10.16 13.79 15.46
C SER A 216 -10.39 15.01 14.55
N ILE A 217 -11.62 15.52 14.48
CA ILE A 217 -11.90 16.70 13.64
C ILE A 217 -11.34 17.99 14.24
N GLN A 218 -11.25 18.09 15.57
CA GLN A 218 -10.56 19.20 16.23
C GLN A 218 -9.05 19.16 16.00
N GLN A 219 -8.44 17.97 15.97
CA GLN A 219 -7.06 17.79 15.56
C GLN A 219 -6.88 18.22 14.10
N ALA A 220 -7.75 17.79 13.19
CA ALA A 220 -7.73 18.21 11.80
C ALA A 220 -7.75 19.74 11.67
N LEU A 221 -8.64 20.42 12.41
CA LEU A 221 -8.72 21.89 12.40
C LEU A 221 -7.44 22.58 12.87
N LYS A 222 -6.76 22.03 13.90
CA LYS A 222 -5.46 22.55 14.38
C LYS A 222 -4.35 22.40 13.33
N LEU A 223 -4.37 21.28 12.60
CA LEU A 223 -3.34 20.98 11.60
C LEU A 223 -3.38 21.93 10.39
N ILE A 224 -4.53 22.53 10.08
CA ILE A 224 -4.68 23.47 8.94
C ILE A 224 -3.80 24.71 9.07
N ASP A 225 -3.54 25.16 10.30
CA ASP A 225 -2.81 26.40 10.52
C ASP A 225 -1.28 26.25 10.32
N ILE A 226 -0.79 25.01 10.15
CA ILE A 226 0.63 24.70 9.88
C ILE A 226 1.09 25.35 8.57
N GLU A 227 2.36 25.78 8.52
CA GLU A 227 2.94 26.50 7.37
C GLU A 227 2.87 25.71 6.06
N GLY A 228 3.16 24.42 6.10
CA GLY A 228 3.15 23.54 4.93
C GLY A 228 1.77 23.20 4.34
N VAL A 229 0.67 23.72 4.89
CA VAL A 229 -0.69 23.49 4.35
C VAL A 229 -1.03 24.55 3.31
N HIS A 230 -1.28 24.12 2.06
CA HIS A 230 -1.76 24.97 0.99
C HIS A 230 -3.27 25.21 1.04
N TYR A 231 -3.75 26.32 0.48
CA TYR A 231 -5.17 26.67 0.36
C TYR A 231 -5.95 26.58 1.69
N LYS A 232 -5.43 27.22 2.75
CA LYS A 232 -5.94 27.10 4.12
C LYS A 232 -7.43 27.40 4.26
N MET A 233 -7.95 28.37 3.52
CA MET A 233 -9.37 28.74 3.55
C MET A 233 -10.25 27.58 3.07
N HIS A 234 -9.94 27.02 1.90
CA HIS A 234 -10.60 25.82 1.37
C HIS A 234 -10.55 24.67 2.38
N CYS A 235 -9.36 24.35 2.89
CA CYS A 235 -9.17 23.25 3.84
C CYS A 235 -10.06 23.45 5.08
N ARG A 236 -10.09 24.67 5.63
CA ARG A 236 -10.90 25.03 6.79
C ARG A 236 -12.39 24.84 6.53
N MET A 237 -12.91 25.31 5.41
CA MET A 237 -14.34 25.17 5.07
C MET A 237 -14.75 23.70 4.96
N ARG A 238 -13.90 22.87 4.33
CA ARG A 238 -14.13 21.43 4.21
C ARG A 238 -14.16 20.74 5.58
N ILE A 239 -13.19 21.02 6.45
CA ILE A 239 -13.15 20.47 7.82
C ILE A 239 -14.36 20.92 8.64
N LEU A 240 -14.77 22.18 8.52
CA LEU A 240 -15.94 22.69 9.22
C LEU A 240 -17.25 22.03 8.77
N SER A 241 -17.36 21.61 7.50
CA SER A 241 -18.53 20.86 7.03
C SER A 241 -18.69 19.50 7.72
N ILE A 242 -17.59 18.79 7.93
CA ILE A 242 -17.58 17.51 8.66
C ILE A 242 -17.82 17.77 10.16
N MET A 243 -17.21 18.82 10.71
CA MET A 243 -17.41 19.22 12.11
C MET A 243 -18.88 19.58 12.40
N ASP A 244 -19.58 20.22 11.48
CA ASP A 244 -21.00 20.54 11.60
C ASP A 244 -21.86 19.26 11.63
N THR A 245 -21.55 18.24 10.82
CA THR A 245 -22.19 16.91 10.92
C THR A 245 -22.03 16.32 12.33
N ILE A 246 -20.81 16.37 12.88
CA ILE A 246 -20.49 15.83 14.21
C ILE A 246 -21.19 16.64 15.30
N HIS A 247 -21.22 17.97 15.19
CA HIS A 247 -21.91 18.85 16.14
C HIS A 247 -23.40 18.55 16.20
N ILE A 248 -24.07 18.41 15.04
CA ILE A 248 -25.50 18.08 14.99
C ILE A 248 -25.77 16.76 15.72
N LEU A 249 -24.98 15.72 15.46
CA LEU A 249 -25.15 14.40 16.09
C LEU A 249 -24.82 14.41 17.58
N ALA A 250 -23.85 15.22 18.00
CA ALA A 250 -23.50 15.45 19.39
C ALA A 250 -24.52 16.33 20.15
N GLY A 251 -25.50 16.92 19.46
CA GLY A 251 -26.44 17.88 20.06
C GLY A 251 -25.80 19.23 20.43
N LEU A 252 -24.69 19.57 19.78
CA LEU A 252 -23.98 20.84 19.93
C LEU A 252 -24.54 21.91 18.98
N GLU A 253 -24.18 23.18 19.23
CA GLU A 253 -24.54 24.28 18.34
C GLU A 253 -23.90 24.08 16.96
N ARG A 254 -24.70 24.32 15.91
CA ARG A 254 -24.24 24.26 14.52
C ARG A 254 -23.13 25.26 14.24
N ILE A 255 -22.33 24.94 13.23
CA ILE A 255 -21.28 25.84 12.78
C ILE A 255 -21.90 27.09 12.18
N ASN A 256 -21.50 28.25 12.71
CA ASN A 256 -21.83 29.52 12.11
C ASN A 256 -20.94 29.76 10.89
N TRP A 257 -21.43 29.37 9.71
CA TRP A 257 -20.76 29.54 8.42
C TRP A 257 -20.35 30.99 8.11
N SER A 258 -21.05 31.99 8.66
CA SER A 258 -20.67 33.40 8.50
C SER A 258 -19.49 33.83 9.39
N ALA A 259 -19.29 33.15 10.53
CA ALA A 259 -18.20 33.40 11.47
C ALA A 259 -17.00 32.44 11.29
N ALA A 260 -17.18 31.38 10.49
CA ALA A 260 -16.15 30.41 10.10
C ALA A 260 -14.99 31.04 9.30
N HIS A 261 -15.22 32.22 8.72
CA HIS A 261 -14.23 32.98 7.95
C HIS A 261 -13.11 33.53 8.88
N PRO A 262 -11.82 33.30 8.58
CA PRO A 262 -10.73 33.85 9.38
C PRO A 262 -10.80 35.38 9.48
N ARG A 263 -10.52 35.92 10.67
CA ARG A 263 -10.41 37.38 10.90
C ARG A 263 -9.31 37.96 10.01
N GLY A 264 -9.67 38.57 8.88
CA GLY A 264 -8.74 39.30 8.02
C GLY A 264 -8.96 39.15 6.51
N LEU A 265 -9.73 38.16 6.05
CA LEU A 265 -10.11 38.00 4.63
C LEU A 265 -11.53 38.56 4.37
N PRO A 266 -11.83 39.09 3.17
CA PRO A 266 -13.10 39.76 2.88
C PRO A 266 -14.31 38.87 3.16
N VAL A 267 -15.32 39.46 3.82
CA VAL A 267 -16.46 38.82 4.50
C VAL A 267 -17.57 38.39 3.51
N ASN A 268 -17.23 37.90 2.32
CA ASN A 268 -18.26 37.46 1.39
C ASN A 268 -18.43 35.94 1.49
N PRO A 269 -19.64 35.42 1.76
CA PRO A 269 -19.90 34.00 1.63
C PRO A 269 -19.59 33.56 0.19
N VAL A 270 -19.11 32.32 0.03
CA VAL A 270 -18.87 31.74 -1.30
C VAL A 270 -20.17 31.87 -2.12
N PRO A 271 -20.15 32.53 -3.28
CA PRO A 271 -21.34 32.70 -4.10
C PRO A 271 -21.95 31.36 -4.52
N GLU A 272 -23.28 31.33 -4.64
CA GLU A 272 -24.00 30.14 -5.10
C GLU A 272 -23.50 29.69 -6.49
N GLY A 273 -23.23 28.39 -6.61
CA GLY A 273 -22.71 27.73 -7.79
C GLY A 273 -21.18 27.72 -7.91
N GLU A 274 -20.44 28.51 -7.12
CA GLU A 274 -18.98 28.55 -7.19
C GLU A 274 -18.32 27.31 -6.58
N TRP A 275 -18.93 26.69 -5.56
CA TRP A 275 -18.45 25.46 -4.92
C TRP A 275 -19.59 24.45 -4.64
N PRO A 276 -20.10 23.77 -5.68
CA PRO A 276 -21.18 22.79 -5.55
C PRO A 276 -20.94 21.69 -4.52
N GLU A 277 -19.70 21.21 -4.36
CA GLU A 277 -19.36 20.19 -3.36
C GLU A 277 -19.64 20.69 -1.92
N LEU A 278 -19.20 21.90 -1.57
CA LEU A 278 -19.48 22.49 -0.24
C LEU A 278 -20.97 22.74 -0.04
N GLU A 279 -21.67 23.25 -1.06
CA GLU A 279 -23.12 23.47 -1.01
C GLU A 279 -23.88 22.16 -0.74
N MET A 280 -23.44 21.07 -1.37
CA MET A 280 -23.99 19.75 -1.12
C MET A 280 -23.72 19.30 0.31
N PHE A 281 -22.50 19.46 0.85
CA PHE A 281 -22.21 19.11 2.25
C PHE A 281 -23.06 19.92 3.25
N ILE A 282 -23.26 21.21 3.00
CA ILE A 282 -24.15 22.05 3.81
C ILE A 282 -25.58 21.51 3.73
N ALA A 283 -26.08 21.19 2.53
CA ALA A 283 -27.42 20.62 2.35
C ALA A 283 -27.58 19.25 3.03
N LEU A 284 -26.56 18.40 3.02
CA LEU A 284 -26.53 17.13 3.75
C LEU A 284 -26.62 17.34 5.27
N ASN A 285 -26.00 18.41 5.79
CA ASN A 285 -26.10 18.79 7.20
C ASN A 285 -27.45 19.41 7.55
N ASP A 286 -28.02 20.23 6.67
CA ASP A 286 -29.37 20.79 6.85
C ASP A 286 -30.45 19.68 6.85
N ALA A 287 -30.30 18.66 6.00
CA ALA A 287 -31.15 17.49 6.00
C ALA A 287 -30.97 16.65 7.29
N LEU A 288 -29.73 16.50 7.76
CA LEU A 288 -29.43 15.82 9.02
C LEU A 288 -30.06 16.53 10.21
N GLU A 289 -29.89 17.86 10.33
CA GLU A 289 -30.53 18.66 11.38
C GLU A 289 -32.06 18.53 11.33
N ALA A 290 -32.65 18.59 10.13
CA ALA A 290 -34.09 18.41 9.97
C ALA A 290 -34.54 17.02 10.45
N CYS A 291 -33.81 15.95 10.14
CA CYS A 291 -34.08 14.62 10.68
C CYS A 291 -33.98 14.58 12.22
N CYS A 292 -32.92 15.15 12.80
CA CYS A 292 -32.74 15.23 14.25
C CYS A 292 -33.88 16.03 14.94
N GLY A 293 -34.41 17.04 14.27
CA GLY A 293 -35.55 17.85 14.73
C GLY A 293 -36.93 17.23 14.50
N GLY A 294 -37.02 16.04 13.90
CA GLY A 294 -38.29 15.39 13.54
C GLY A 294 -38.97 15.96 12.29
N GLU A 295 -38.28 16.79 11.51
CA GLU A 295 -38.73 17.39 10.24
C GLU A 295 -38.31 16.54 9.02
N ALA A 296 -38.55 15.23 9.06
CA ALA A 296 -38.06 14.29 8.03
C ALA A 296 -38.53 14.65 6.59
N GLU A 297 -39.71 15.25 6.42
CA GLU A 297 -40.19 15.73 5.11
C GLU A 297 -39.32 16.85 4.52
N LYS A 298 -38.80 17.74 5.36
CA LYS A 298 -37.86 18.79 4.95
C LYS A 298 -36.55 18.17 4.49
N ALA A 299 -36.04 17.18 5.22
CA ALA A 299 -34.85 16.42 4.84
C ALA A 299 -35.02 15.72 3.49
N ILE A 300 -36.15 15.03 3.27
CA ILE A 300 -36.47 14.37 1.99
C ILE A 300 -36.44 15.36 0.83
N ASN A 301 -37.02 16.56 0.99
CA ASN A 301 -37.06 17.56 -0.07
C ASN A 301 -35.64 18.05 -0.44
N ILE A 302 -34.81 18.35 0.56
CA ILE A 302 -33.42 18.80 0.37
C ILE A 302 -32.63 17.72 -0.37
N LEU A 303 -32.69 16.47 0.12
CA LEU A 303 -31.94 15.34 -0.44
C LEU A 303 -32.42 14.98 -1.86
N THR A 304 -33.73 15.05 -2.13
CA THR A 304 -34.29 14.77 -3.45
C THR A 304 -33.87 15.81 -4.50
N GLU A 305 -33.66 17.07 -4.10
CA GLU A 305 -33.15 18.09 -5.02
C GLU A 305 -31.74 17.74 -5.50
N TRP A 306 -30.85 17.38 -4.57
CA TRP A 306 -29.48 17.01 -4.89
C TRP A 306 -29.38 15.65 -5.59
N ASP A 307 -30.22 14.67 -5.25
CA ASP A 307 -30.32 13.40 -5.98
C ASP A 307 -30.60 13.59 -7.47
N ARG A 308 -31.33 14.65 -7.85
CA ARG A 308 -31.57 14.99 -9.28
C ARG A 308 -30.41 15.71 -9.95
N LYS A 309 -29.56 16.39 -9.17
CA LYS A 309 -28.38 17.10 -9.68
C LYS A 309 -27.21 16.15 -9.92
N LEU A 310 -27.12 15.08 -9.13
CA LEU A 310 -26.08 14.05 -9.26
C LEU A 310 -26.45 13.01 -10.33
N ASP A 311 -25.48 12.64 -11.14
CA ASP A 311 -25.58 11.52 -12.09
C ASP A 311 -24.83 10.31 -11.49
N PRO A 312 -25.51 9.19 -11.17
CA PRO A 312 -24.85 8.02 -10.60
C PRO A 312 -23.80 7.41 -11.54
N GLY A 313 -23.88 7.64 -12.86
CA GLY A 313 -22.87 7.19 -13.82
C GLY A 313 -21.62 8.07 -13.86
N LYS A 314 -21.59 9.17 -13.10
CA LYS A 314 -20.47 10.13 -13.08
C LYS A 314 -20.02 10.54 -11.68
N SER A 315 -20.77 10.18 -10.63
CA SER A 315 -20.54 10.64 -9.26
C SER A 315 -20.98 9.59 -8.22
N ALA A 316 -20.74 8.30 -8.51
CA ALA A 316 -21.22 7.18 -7.73
C ALA A 316 -20.94 7.30 -6.22
N HIS A 317 -19.70 7.61 -5.83
CA HIS A 317 -19.31 7.66 -4.40
C HIS A 317 -20.15 8.67 -3.60
N VAL A 318 -20.28 9.88 -4.13
CA VAL A 318 -21.05 10.95 -3.49
C VAL A 318 -22.56 10.66 -3.53
N TRP A 319 -23.03 10.09 -4.64
CA TRP A 319 -24.42 9.70 -4.80
C TRP A 319 -24.84 8.59 -3.82
N PHE A 320 -23.96 7.64 -3.48
CA PHE A 320 -24.23 6.60 -2.48
C PHE A 320 -24.52 7.16 -1.10
N GLU A 321 -23.66 8.05 -0.59
CA GLU A 321 -23.86 8.70 0.71
C GLU A 321 -25.17 9.50 0.75
N LEU A 322 -25.47 10.25 -0.30
CA LEU A 322 -26.70 11.02 -0.40
C LEU A 322 -27.93 10.10 -0.38
N ARG A 323 -27.90 9.01 -1.14
CA ARG A 323 -29.02 8.04 -1.22
C ARG A 323 -29.23 7.30 0.09
N LEU A 324 -28.17 6.94 0.82
CA LEU A 324 -28.30 6.36 2.16
C LEU A 324 -29.07 7.29 3.10
N ARG A 325 -28.70 8.58 3.14
CA ARG A 325 -29.42 9.57 3.95
C ARG A 325 -30.86 9.79 3.47
N LEU A 326 -31.11 9.72 2.17
CA LEU A 326 -32.47 9.84 1.61
C LEU A 326 -33.35 8.65 2.01
N VAL A 327 -32.84 7.42 1.92
CA VAL A 327 -33.53 6.22 2.41
C VAL A 327 -33.83 6.36 3.90
N ALA A 328 -32.86 6.81 4.69
CA ALA A 328 -33.02 7.00 6.13
C ALA A 328 -34.12 8.04 6.45
N ALA A 329 -34.09 9.20 5.80
CA ALA A 329 -35.11 10.23 5.95
C ALA A 329 -36.51 9.73 5.55
N MET A 330 -36.63 8.91 4.50
CA MET A 330 -37.90 8.28 4.10
C MET A 330 -38.41 7.28 5.14
N ILE A 331 -37.53 6.49 5.76
CA ILE A 331 -37.93 5.55 6.84
C ILE A 331 -38.38 6.33 8.07
N LEU A 332 -37.64 7.38 8.47
CA LEU A 332 -38.02 8.28 9.57
C LEU A 332 -39.35 9.00 9.33
N ALA A 333 -39.72 9.24 8.06
CA ALA A 333 -41.01 9.80 7.66
C ALA A 333 -42.13 8.75 7.47
N ASP A 334 -41.92 7.49 7.87
CA ASP A 334 -42.85 6.37 7.70
C ASP A 334 -43.24 6.09 6.22
N ARG A 335 -42.28 6.29 5.30
CA ARG A 335 -42.44 6.07 3.85
C ARG A 335 -41.70 4.84 3.34
N ARG A 336 -41.73 3.73 4.10
CA ARG A 336 -41.01 2.48 3.80
C ARG A 336 -41.15 2.00 2.34
N PRO A 337 -42.34 1.97 1.71
CA PRO A 337 -42.46 1.55 0.30
C PRO A 337 -41.73 2.45 -0.71
N GLN A 338 -41.53 3.73 -0.39
CA GLN A 338 -40.71 4.63 -1.21
C GLN A 338 -39.23 4.37 -0.93
N ALA A 339 -38.86 4.23 0.35
CA ALA A 339 -37.50 3.91 0.79
C ALA A 339 -36.99 2.63 0.14
N THR A 340 -37.77 1.54 0.11
CA THR A 340 -37.38 0.27 -0.52
C THR A 340 -37.11 0.39 -2.01
N ARG A 341 -37.88 1.22 -2.75
CA ARG A 341 -37.65 1.43 -4.19
C ARG A 341 -36.36 2.21 -4.46
N VAL A 342 -36.08 3.22 -3.64
CA VAL A 342 -34.84 4.00 -3.70
C VAL A 342 -33.64 3.13 -3.29
N ALA A 343 -33.81 2.30 -2.26
CA ALA A 343 -32.82 1.35 -1.77
C ALA A 343 -32.44 0.31 -2.82
N GLU A 344 -33.40 -0.25 -3.57
CA GLU A 344 -33.12 -1.23 -4.61
C GLU A 344 -32.25 -0.65 -5.74
N GLN A 345 -32.49 0.60 -6.14
CA GLN A 345 -31.64 1.30 -7.11
C GLN A 345 -30.22 1.53 -6.58
N LEU A 346 -30.11 1.95 -5.31
CA LEU A 346 -28.82 2.12 -4.65
C LEU A 346 -28.05 0.81 -4.58
N LYS A 347 -28.72 -0.28 -4.15
CA LYS A 347 -28.16 -1.62 -4.08
C LYS A 347 -27.56 -2.06 -5.40
N GLN A 348 -28.30 -1.94 -6.51
CA GLN A 348 -27.82 -2.34 -7.83
C GLN A 348 -26.55 -1.58 -8.28
N HIS A 349 -26.45 -0.28 -7.98
CA HIS A 349 -25.28 0.50 -8.33
C HIS A 349 -24.09 0.21 -7.41
N ALA A 350 -24.32 0.10 -6.10
CA ALA A 350 -23.29 -0.28 -5.13
C ALA A 350 -22.77 -1.70 -5.39
N GLU A 351 -23.64 -2.63 -5.80
CA GLU A 351 -23.27 -3.98 -6.21
C GLU A 351 -22.36 -4.00 -7.44
N LYS A 352 -22.62 -3.13 -8.42
CA LYS A 352 -21.77 -2.99 -9.61
C LYS A 352 -20.41 -2.37 -9.28
N ALA A 353 -20.38 -1.43 -8.33
CA ALA A 353 -19.17 -0.79 -7.85
C ALA A 353 -18.42 -1.60 -6.78
N SER A 354 -18.95 -2.76 -6.38
CA SER A 354 -18.49 -3.54 -5.22
C SER A 354 -18.36 -2.70 -3.93
N ASP A 355 -19.18 -1.67 -3.73
CA ASP A 355 -19.15 -0.82 -2.54
C ASP A 355 -19.82 -1.52 -1.35
N TYR A 356 -19.04 -2.40 -0.70
CA TYR A 356 -19.50 -3.26 0.39
C TYR A 356 -19.93 -2.45 1.61
N LEU A 357 -19.31 -1.29 1.87
CA LEU A 357 -19.71 -0.43 2.99
C LEU A 357 -21.11 0.12 2.78
N THR A 358 -21.43 0.62 1.58
CA THR A 358 -22.77 1.08 1.23
C THR A 358 -23.79 -0.04 1.36
N LEU A 359 -23.45 -1.24 0.88
CA LEU A 359 -24.33 -2.42 0.99
C LEU A 359 -24.60 -2.80 2.45
N ARG A 360 -23.58 -2.82 3.31
CA ARG A 360 -23.73 -3.10 4.75
C ARG A 360 -24.62 -2.05 5.43
N ARG A 361 -24.34 -0.77 5.20
CA ARG A 361 -25.13 0.36 5.76
C ARG A 361 -26.58 0.31 5.29
N LEU A 362 -26.81 0.02 4.00
CA LEU A 362 -28.15 -0.12 3.44
C LEU A 362 -28.90 -1.30 4.04
N SER A 363 -28.24 -2.45 4.21
CA SER A 363 -28.84 -3.65 4.82
C SER A 363 -29.29 -3.35 6.26
N ARG A 364 -28.41 -2.76 7.07
CA ARG A 364 -28.72 -2.34 8.45
C ARG A 364 -29.88 -1.35 8.49
N LEU A 365 -29.92 -0.40 7.57
CA LEU A 365 -30.98 0.61 7.50
C LEU A 365 -32.35 0.03 7.15
N LEU A 366 -32.39 -1.08 6.39
CA LEU A 366 -33.64 -1.76 6.01
C LEU A 366 -34.10 -2.81 7.05
N ASP A 367 -33.24 -3.20 7.99
CA ASP A 367 -33.57 -4.11 9.09
C ASP A 367 -34.58 -3.44 10.05
N GLU A 368 -35.76 -4.05 10.23
CA GLU A 368 -36.81 -3.54 11.11
C GLU A 368 -36.47 -3.69 12.60
N SER A 369 -35.50 -4.55 12.94
CA SER A 369 -35.03 -4.73 14.31
C SER A 369 -34.07 -3.64 14.77
N VAL A 370 -33.51 -2.87 13.83
CA VAL A 370 -32.56 -1.79 14.10
C VAL A 370 -33.30 -0.45 13.98
N PRO A 371 -33.21 0.44 14.99
CA PRO A 371 -33.76 1.78 14.89
C PRO A 371 -33.16 2.55 13.70
N ALA A 372 -34.00 3.25 12.94
CA ALA A 372 -33.54 4.05 11.82
C ALA A 372 -32.75 5.29 12.31
N GLU A 373 -31.59 5.50 11.72
CA GLU A 373 -30.71 6.62 12.03
C GLU A 373 -30.42 7.45 10.76
N PRO A 374 -30.34 8.79 10.84
CA PRO A 374 -30.25 9.65 9.66
C PRO A 374 -28.92 9.54 8.90
N LEU A 375 -27.85 9.02 9.52
CA LEU A 375 -26.54 8.83 8.89
C LEU A 375 -26.30 7.39 8.40
N ALA A 376 -27.17 6.44 8.73
CA ALA A 376 -27.00 5.01 8.43
C ALA A 376 -25.57 4.51 8.79
N THR A 377 -25.21 4.57 10.07
CA THR A 377 -23.93 4.09 10.61
C THR A 377 -23.76 2.58 10.41
N VAL A 378 -22.56 2.04 10.64
CA VAL A 378 -22.34 0.59 10.67
C VAL A 378 -22.61 -0.02 12.05
N GLU A 379 -22.45 0.77 13.10
CA GLU A 379 -22.66 0.41 14.50
C GLU A 379 -23.57 1.44 15.20
N PRO A 380 -24.34 1.06 16.24
CA PRO A 380 -25.20 2.00 16.96
C PRO A 380 -24.38 3.14 17.58
N PHE A 381 -24.99 4.32 17.72
CA PHE A 381 -24.36 5.44 18.42
C PHE A 381 -24.10 5.12 19.90
N LEU A 382 -22.86 5.36 20.35
CA LEU A 382 -22.46 5.19 21.76
C LEU A 382 -22.69 6.47 22.59
N SER A 383 -22.73 7.63 21.94
CA SER A 383 -23.04 8.93 22.54
C SER A 383 -23.74 9.86 21.54
N GLY A 384 -24.31 10.97 22.02
CA GLY A 384 -25.05 11.93 21.20
C GLY A 384 -26.57 11.72 21.17
N LEU A 385 -27.26 12.38 20.22
CA LEU A 385 -28.74 12.45 20.15
C LEU A 385 -29.42 11.10 19.89
N PHE A 386 -28.71 10.15 19.28
CA PHE A 386 -29.23 8.83 18.90
C PHE A 386 -28.65 7.68 19.74
N ALA A 387 -27.88 7.99 20.78
CA ALA A 387 -27.36 6.96 21.67
C ALA A 387 -28.49 6.32 22.49
N ASP A 388 -28.47 5.00 22.61
CA ASP A 388 -29.39 4.29 23.50
C ASP A 388 -29.05 4.66 24.96
N PRO A 389 -29.98 5.26 25.72
CA PRO A 389 -29.75 5.61 27.12
C PRO A 389 -29.39 4.41 28.01
N SER A 390 -29.74 3.19 27.59
CA SER A 390 -29.44 1.95 28.30
C SER A 390 -28.01 1.42 28.05
N ALA A 391 -27.33 1.89 27.00
CA ALA A 391 -25.98 1.45 26.64
C ALA A 391 -24.86 2.23 27.37
N ALA A 392 -25.16 3.38 27.96
CA ALA A 392 -24.18 4.31 28.56
C ALA A 392 -23.47 3.81 29.85
N HIS A 393 -23.70 2.58 30.30
CA HIS A 393 -23.14 2.02 31.54
C HIS A 393 -22.20 0.83 31.37
N ALA A 394 -21.86 0.44 30.13
CA ALA A 394 -20.76 -0.48 29.90
C ALA A 394 -19.45 0.32 29.75
N GLU A 395 -18.58 0.29 30.77
CA GLU A 395 -17.18 0.67 30.57
C GLU A 395 -16.61 -0.16 29.40
N PRO A 396 -15.80 0.44 28.50
CA PRO A 396 -15.10 -0.33 27.49
C PRO A 396 -14.06 -1.19 28.20
N THR A 397 -14.44 -2.44 28.48
CA THR A 397 -13.47 -3.53 28.56
C THR A 397 -12.71 -3.49 27.23
N PRO A 398 -11.37 -3.67 27.18
CA PRO A 398 -10.69 -3.87 25.90
C PRO A 398 -11.49 -4.94 25.15
N ALA A 399 -12.12 -4.54 24.05
CA ALA A 399 -13.13 -5.35 23.42
C ALA A 399 -12.49 -6.69 23.03
N PRO A 400 -13.03 -7.85 23.46
CA PRO A 400 -13.03 -8.97 22.56
C PRO A 400 -13.82 -8.49 21.34
N ALA A 401 -13.22 -8.59 20.16
CA ALA A 401 -13.86 -8.24 18.90
C ALA A 401 -15.10 -9.12 18.71
N THR A 402 -16.25 -8.70 19.23
CA THR A 402 -17.52 -9.28 18.84
C THR A 402 -17.81 -8.75 17.45
N ALA A 403 -17.54 -9.60 16.46
CA ALA A 403 -18.05 -9.47 15.11
C ALA A 403 -19.57 -9.21 15.17
N SER A 404 -20.00 -8.02 14.77
CA SER A 404 -21.39 -7.79 14.35
C SER A 404 -21.61 -8.58 13.07
N THR A 405 -21.97 -9.84 13.23
CA THR A 405 -22.48 -10.74 12.19
C THR A 405 -23.52 -9.99 11.35
N PRO A 406 -23.44 -9.99 10.01
CA PRO A 406 -24.58 -9.58 9.20
C PRO A 406 -25.74 -10.52 9.54
N THR A 407 -26.93 -9.98 9.79
CA THR A 407 -28.16 -10.77 9.92
C THR A 407 -28.42 -11.47 8.59
N VAL A 408 -27.86 -12.66 8.41
CA VAL A 408 -28.23 -13.58 7.35
C VAL A 408 -29.66 -14.01 7.63
N PRO A 409 -30.59 -14.01 6.65
CA PRO A 409 -31.85 -14.71 6.81
C PRO A 409 -31.57 -16.20 7.04
N ALA A 410 -31.56 -16.59 8.32
CA ALA A 410 -31.85 -17.89 8.95
C ALA A 410 -31.57 -19.24 8.21
N GLU A 411 -30.71 -19.28 7.20
CA GLU A 411 -30.16 -20.49 6.58
C GLU A 411 -28.64 -20.40 6.35
N ALA A 412 -27.95 -19.41 6.93
CA ALA A 412 -26.50 -19.52 7.14
C ALA A 412 -26.24 -20.10 8.52
N GLU A 413 -25.60 -21.26 8.50
CA GLU A 413 -25.18 -22.02 9.66
C GLU A 413 -24.12 -21.25 10.44
N THR A 414 -24.56 -20.43 11.38
CA THR A 414 -23.80 -20.10 12.59
C THR A 414 -23.99 -21.22 13.60
N SER A 415 -23.35 -22.35 13.34
CA SER A 415 -22.98 -23.27 14.41
C SER A 415 -21.56 -22.92 14.84
N GLU A 416 -21.29 -22.95 16.15
CA GLU A 416 -19.97 -23.33 16.68
C GLU A 416 -19.38 -24.47 15.81
N PRO A 417 -18.05 -24.70 15.75
CA PRO A 417 -17.53 -25.90 15.11
C PRO A 417 -18.05 -27.13 15.87
N GLN A 418 -19.28 -27.54 15.59
CA GLN A 418 -19.73 -28.90 15.69
C GLN A 418 -18.77 -29.61 14.75
N GLU A 419 -17.93 -30.47 15.30
CA GLU A 419 -17.26 -31.53 14.55
C GLU A 419 -18.36 -32.21 13.73
N ARG A 420 -18.55 -31.77 12.49
CA ARG A 420 -19.42 -32.46 11.55
C ARG A 420 -18.74 -33.77 11.31
N GLU A 421 -19.43 -34.85 11.66
CA GLU A 421 -18.93 -36.20 11.41
C GLU A 421 -18.54 -36.31 9.93
N GLN A 422 -17.25 -36.55 9.68
CA GLN A 422 -16.69 -36.75 8.35
C GLN A 422 -17.55 -37.76 7.58
N THR A 423 -17.97 -37.42 6.36
CA THR A 423 -18.81 -38.34 5.58
C THR A 423 -18.01 -39.59 5.18
N GLU A 424 -18.68 -40.71 4.92
CA GLU A 424 -18.00 -41.92 4.41
C GLU A 424 -17.24 -41.64 3.10
N PHE A 425 -17.77 -40.73 2.27
CA PHE A 425 -17.11 -40.26 1.06
C PHE A 425 -15.83 -39.47 1.36
N GLN A 426 -15.87 -38.56 2.35
CA GLN A 426 -14.70 -37.80 2.76
C GLN A 426 -13.61 -38.70 3.38
N ALA A 427 -13.99 -39.72 4.14
CA ALA A 427 -13.05 -40.71 4.67
C ALA A 427 -12.35 -41.48 3.54
N MET A 428 -13.10 -41.94 2.54
CA MET A 428 -12.57 -42.61 1.35
C MET A 428 -11.60 -41.72 0.56
N LEU A 429 -11.89 -40.42 0.42
CA LEU A 429 -10.99 -39.47 -0.23
C LEU A 429 -9.67 -39.27 0.54
N MET A 430 -9.73 -39.21 1.88
CA MET A 430 -8.54 -39.09 2.72
C MET A 430 -7.67 -40.35 2.68
N GLU A 431 -8.29 -41.53 2.64
CA GLU A 431 -7.56 -42.79 2.41
C GLU A 431 -6.83 -42.77 1.06
N LEU A 432 -7.51 -42.31 0.00
CA LEU A 432 -6.92 -42.20 -1.34
C LEU A 432 -5.75 -41.20 -1.40
N MET A 433 -5.83 -40.09 -0.64
CA MET A 433 -4.72 -39.15 -0.52
C MET A 433 -3.54 -39.73 0.27
N ASN A 434 -3.79 -40.53 1.30
CA ASN A 434 -2.73 -41.23 2.00
C ASN A 434 -2.05 -42.27 1.10
N GLU A 435 -2.81 -42.98 0.26
CA GLU A 435 -2.27 -43.84 -0.80
C GLU A 435 -1.41 -43.03 -1.79
N PHE A 436 -1.86 -41.84 -2.21
CA PHE A 436 -1.07 -40.95 -3.07
C PHE A 436 0.29 -40.57 -2.44
N VAL A 437 0.29 -40.12 -1.17
CA VAL A 437 1.51 -39.69 -0.47
C VAL A 437 2.51 -40.84 -0.34
N THR A 438 2.02 -42.07 -0.13
CA THR A 438 2.88 -43.26 -0.03
C THR A 438 3.38 -43.77 -1.38
N ALA A 439 2.61 -43.57 -2.45
CA ALA A 439 2.92 -44.04 -3.80
C ALA A 439 3.94 -43.18 -4.58
N HIS A 440 4.40 -42.05 -4.02
CA HIS A 440 5.23 -41.04 -4.71
C HIS A 440 6.48 -41.61 -5.42
N GLU A 441 7.05 -42.72 -4.92
CA GLU A 441 8.27 -43.33 -5.47
C GLU A 441 7.99 -44.43 -6.52
N GLU A 442 6.75 -44.91 -6.67
CA GLU A 442 6.39 -46.03 -7.54
C GLU A 442 5.39 -45.61 -8.64
N PRO A 443 5.83 -45.42 -9.90
CA PRO A 443 4.97 -44.93 -10.99
C PRO A 443 3.72 -45.78 -11.26
N GLU A 444 3.79 -47.09 -11.05
CA GLU A 444 2.65 -47.99 -11.24
C GLU A 444 1.59 -47.86 -10.13
N GLU A 445 2.00 -47.52 -8.91
CA GLU A 445 1.08 -47.29 -7.80
C GLU A 445 0.44 -45.91 -7.91
N LEU A 446 1.22 -44.90 -8.30
CA LEU A 446 0.72 -43.57 -8.61
C LEU A 446 -0.37 -43.59 -9.69
N GLU A 447 -0.17 -44.37 -10.76
CA GLU A 447 -1.17 -44.51 -11.83
C GLU A 447 -2.46 -45.19 -11.33
N LYS A 448 -2.39 -46.14 -10.38
CA LYS A 448 -3.60 -46.74 -9.79
C LYS A 448 -4.41 -45.70 -9.03
N VAL A 449 -3.75 -44.88 -8.22
CA VAL A 449 -4.39 -43.79 -7.45
C VAL A 449 -5.02 -42.76 -8.39
N VAL A 450 -4.33 -42.38 -9.47
CA VAL A 450 -4.87 -41.50 -10.51
C VAL A 450 -6.15 -42.08 -11.15
N GLN A 451 -6.16 -43.38 -11.47
CA GLN A 451 -7.36 -44.03 -12.04
C GLN A 451 -8.52 -44.09 -11.04
N GLN A 452 -8.24 -44.29 -9.76
CA GLN A 452 -9.26 -44.27 -8.70
C GLN A 452 -9.90 -42.88 -8.58
N PHE A 453 -9.11 -41.80 -8.59
CA PHE A 453 -9.65 -40.43 -8.62
C PHE A 453 -10.53 -40.18 -9.85
N LEU A 454 -10.05 -40.52 -11.05
CA LEU A 454 -10.80 -40.31 -12.30
C LEU A 454 -12.06 -41.18 -12.42
N ALA A 455 -12.17 -42.26 -11.64
CA ALA A 455 -13.36 -43.11 -11.59
C ALA A 455 -14.51 -42.48 -10.79
N ILE A 456 -14.21 -41.55 -9.88
CA ILE A 456 -15.22 -40.84 -9.09
C ILE A 456 -16.11 -40.02 -10.04
N GLN A 457 -17.42 -40.25 -9.98
CA GLN A 457 -18.43 -39.51 -10.73
C GLN A 457 -19.02 -38.42 -9.85
N ALA A 458 -19.34 -37.26 -10.43
CA ALA A 458 -20.00 -36.16 -9.71
C ALA A 458 -21.34 -36.61 -9.07
N SER A 459 -22.03 -37.59 -9.62
CA SER A 459 -23.28 -38.11 -9.04
C SER A 459 -23.09 -38.93 -7.74
N GLN A 460 -21.85 -39.22 -7.35
CA GLN A 460 -21.52 -40.00 -6.15
C GLN A 460 -21.27 -39.13 -4.91
N THR A 461 -21.20 -37.81 -5.06
CA THR A 461 -20.99 -36.88 -3.94
C THR A 461 -22.31 -36.57 -3.23
N ASP A 462 -22.32 -36.57 -1.90
CA ASP A 462 -23.52 -36.31 -1.08
C ASP A 462 -23.74 -34.81 -0.79
N GLY A 463 -23.21 -33.94 -1.66
CA GLY A 463 -23.34 -32.49 -1.54
C GLY A 463 -22.25 -31.74 -2.29
N TYR A 464 -22.32 -30.41 -2.26
CA TYR A 464 -21.31 -29.56 -2.89
C TYR A 464 -19.98 -29.56 -2.11
N GLU A 465 -20.00 -29.81 -0.79
CA GLU A 465 -18.79 -29.90 0.05
C GLU A 465 -17.92 -31.09 -0.35
N ASP A 466 -18.54 -32.27 -0.52
CA ASP A 466 -17.88 -33.47 -1.02
C ASP A 466 -17.30 -33.28 -2.42
N ALA A 467 -18.05 -32.61 -3.31
CA ALA A 467 -17.59 -32.24 -4.65
C ALA A 467 -16.37 -31.31 -4.60
N ALA A 468 -16.44 -30.24 -3.79
CA ALA A 468 -15.34 -29.30 -3.63
C ALA A 468 -14.08 -29.99 -3.07
N MET A 469 -14.23 -30.88 -2.09
CA MET A 469 -13.11 -31.63 -1.53
C MET A 469 -12.51 -32.62 -2.54
N ALA A 470 -13.35 -33.35 -3.29
CA ALA A 470 -12.90 -34.23 -4.35
C ALA A 470 -12.04 -33.49 -5.39
N ILE A 471 -12.50 -32.31 -5.85
CA ILE A 471 -11.77 -31.48 -6.82
C ILE A 471 -10.47 -30.94 -6.22
N HIS A 472 -10.50 -30.46 -4.98
CA HIS A 472 -9.31 -29.95 -4.29
C HIS A 472 -8.21 -31.02 -4.21
N LEU A 473 -8.54 -32.22 -3.75
CA LEU A 473 -7.60 -33.32 -3.63
C LEU A 473 -7.14 -33.83 -5.00
N ALA A 474 -8.07 -33.95 -5.96
CA ALA A 474 -7.73 -34.31 -7.34
C ALA A 474 -6.76 -33.31 -7.99
N THR A 475 -6.83 -32.03 -7.62
CA THR A 475 -5.91 -31.00 -8.13
C THR A 475 -4.46 -31.29 -7.74
N ILE A 476 -4.22 -31.69 -6.47
CA ILE A 476 -2.88 -32.07 -5.97
C ILE A 476 -2.34 -33.27 -6.74
N VAL A 477 -3.19 -34.27 -6.98
CA VAL A 477 -2.82 -35.47 -7.73
C VAL A 477 -2.55 -35.15 -9.20
N ALA A 478 -3.38 -34.31 -9.81
CA ALA A 478 -3.34 -34.07 -11.24
C ALA A 478 -2.06 -33.35 -11.71
N VAL A 479 -1.55 -32.39 -10.92
CA VAL A 479 -0.29 -31.67 -11.19
C VAL A 479 0.92 -32.61 -11.24
N ASN A 480 0.84 -33.75 -10.52
CA ASN A 480 1.88 -34.77 -10.49
C ASN A 480 1.65 -35.91 -11.51
N SER A 481 0.64 -35.78 -12.37
CA SER A 481 0.22 -36.82 -13.31
C SER A 481 0.46 -36.40 -14.77
N LYS A 482 0.60 -37.39 -15.68
CA LYS A 482 0.60 -37.15 -17.13
C LYS A 482 -0.80 -37.09 -17.75
N ARG A 483 -1.86 -37.16 -16.93
CA ARG A 483 -3.27 -37.27 -17.35
C ARG A 483 -4.03 -35.95 -17.21
N VAL A 484 -3.34 -34.83 -17.39
CA VAL A 484 -3.86 -33.46 -17.24
C VAL A 484 -5.20 -33.25 -17.98
N ASN A 485 -5.28 -33.66 -19.25
CA ASN A 485 -6.51 -33.52 -20.05
C ASN A 485 -7.69 -34.36 -19.52
N ASP A 486 -7.42 -35.55 -18.98
CA ASP A 486 -8.47 -36.42 -18.43
C ASP A 486 -9.05 -35.83 -17.15
N PHE A 487 -8.18 -35.26 -16.31
CA PHE A 487 -8.58 -34.51 -15.12
C PHE A 487 -9.39 -33.26 -15.45
N TRP A 488 -9.07 -32.56 -16.54
CA TRP A 488 -9.89 -31.43 -16.99
C TRP A 488 -11.29 -31.87 -17.43
N VAL A 489 -11.40 -32.92 -18.25
CA VAL A 489 -12.69 -33.49 -18.66
C VAL A 489 -13.50 -33.98 -17.45
N TRP A 490 -12.82 -34.56 -16.47
CA TRP A 490 -13.41 -35.01 -15.21
C TRP A 490 -13.97 -33.82 -14.40
N ALA A 491 -13.21 -32.75 -14.21
CA ALA A 491 -13.64 -31.57 -13.45
C ALA A 491 -14.87 -30.89 -14.06
N ARG A 492 -14.99 -30.87 -15.40
CA ARG A 492 -16.14 -30.31 -16.13
C ARG A 492 -17.47 -31.02 -15.83
N GLN A 493 -17.43 -32.27 -15.35
CA GLN A 493 -18.63 -32.99 -14.92
C GLN A 493 -19.22 -32.34 -13.66
N PHE A 494 -18.37 -31.96 -12.72
CA PHE A 494 -18.76 -31.28 -11.50
C PHE A 494 -19.28 -29.87 -11.78
N GLU A 495 -18.63 -29.12 -12.67
CA GLU A 495 -19.11 -27.80 -13.12
C GLU A 495 -20.54 -27.88 -13.71
N THR A 496 -20.85 -28.96 -14.44
CA THR A 496 -22.18 -29.16 -15.02
C THR A 496 -23.21 -29.53 -13.97
N GLN A 497 -22.86 -30.41 -13.02
CA GLN A 497 -23.78 -30.85 -11.97
C GLN A 497 -24.06 -29.76 -10.93
N TYR A 498 -23.07 -28.92 -10.64
CA TYR A 498 -23.07 -27.90 -9.60
C TYR A 498 -22.96 -26.49 -10.21
N ALA A 499 -23.69 -26.23 -11.29
CA ALA A 499 -23.58 -24.99 -12.07
C ALA A 499 -23.99 -23.72 -11.30
N ASP A 500 -24.82 -23.86 -10.25
CA ASP A 500 -25.26 -22.75 -9.41
C ASP A 500 -24.48 -22.65 -8.08
N GLU A 501 -23.47 -23.51 -7.87
CA GLU A 501 -22.71 -23.58 -6.61
C GLU A 501 -21.31 -22.95 -6.76
N PRO A 502 -21.12 -21.68 -6.34
CA PRO A 502 -19.91 -20.92 -6.62
C PRO A 502 -18.65 -21.53 -6.01
N SER A 503 -18.77 -22.31 -4.93
CA SER A 503 -17.62 -22.99 -4.31
C SER A 503 -17.05 -24.13 -5.14
N VAL A 504 -17.93 -24.88 -5.80
CA VAL A 504 -17.52 -25.95 -6.72
C VAL A 504 -16.92 -25.32 -7.97
N LEU A 505 -17.57 -24.30 -8.54
CA LEU A 505 -17.03 -23.54 -9.67
C LEU A 505 -15.66 -22.95 -9.37
N SER A 506 -15.45 -22.41 -8.16
CA SER A 506 -14.17 -21.89 -7.71
C SER A 506 -13.09 -22.97 -7.59
N MET A 507 -13.43 -24.18 -7.12
CA MET A 507 -12.49 -25.31 -7.13
C MET A 507 -12.13 -25.72 -8.56
N VAL A 508 -13.12 -25.79 -9.46
CA VAL A 508 -12.87 -26.11 -10.88
C VAL A 508 -11.97 -25.05 -11.54
N ALA A 509 -12.15 -23.77 -11.21
CA ALA A 509 -11.29 -22.70 -11.73
C ALA A 509 -9.83 -22.85 -11.28
N VAL A 510 -9.59 -23.13 -10.00
CA VAL A 510 -8.23 -23.41 -9.48
C VAL A 510 -7.61 -24.65 -10.13
N MET A 511 -8.41 -25.71 -10.30
CA MET A 511 -7.95 -26.90 -11.01
C MET A 511 -7.59 -26.58 -12.46
N ALA A 512 -8.42 -25.79 -13.15
CA ALA A 512 -8.17 -25.35 -14.52
C ALA A 512 -6.83 -24.61 -14.64
N GLN A 513 -6.54 -23.71 -13.70
CA GLN A 513 -5.28 -22.98 -13.61
C GLN A 513 -4.09 -23.93 -13.39
N ASN A 514 -4.14 -24.78 -12.36
CA ASN A 514 -3.03 -25.69 -12.05
C ASN A 514 -2.76 -26.70 -13.18
N LEU A 515 -3.81 -27.17 -13.86
CA LEU A 515 -3.68 -28.06 -15.02
C LEU A 515 -3.11 -27.33 -16.24
N ARG A 516 -3.41 -26.04 -16.40
CA ARG A 516 -2.87 -25.21 -17.47
C ARG A 516 -1.37 -25.02 -17.32
N ASP A 517 -0.93 -24.77 -16.09
CA ASP A 517 0.47 -24.43 -15.78
C ASP A 517 1.36 -25.69 -15.61
N ALA A 518 0.75 -26.88 -15.65
CA ALA A 518 1.46 -28.15 -15.59
C ALA A 518 2.38 -28.38 -16.81
N PRO A 519 3.57 -29.00 -16.62
CA PRO A 519 4.47 -29.35 -17.72
C PRO A 519 3.78 -30.20 -18.79
N ASP A 520 4.06 -29.93 -20.08
CA ASP A 520 3.49 -30.62 -21.24
C ASP A 520 1.95 -30.51 -21.40
N SER A 521 1.30 -29.57 -20.69
CA SER A 521 -0.14 -29.33 -20.81
C SER A 521 -0.50 -28.71 -22.17
N SER A 522 -1.46 -29.33 -22.87
CA SER A 522 -2.07 -28.73 -24.06
C SER A 522 -3.14 -27.68 -23.71
N LEU A 523 -3.54 -27.58 -22.43
CA LEU A 523 -4.65 -26.73 -22.00
C LEU A 523 -4.32 -25.24 -22.02
N ALA A 524 -3.05 -24.85 -22.02
CA ALA A 524 -2.64 -23.46 -22.18
C ALA A 524 -3.17 -22.81 -23.48
N GLN A 525 -3.42 -23.60 -24.53
CA GLN A 525 -4.02 -23.10 -25.77
C GLN A 525 -5.56 -22.99 -25.71
N GLU A 526 -6.20 -23.68 -24.77
CA GLU A 526 -7.65 -23.73 -24.62
C GLU A 526 -8.16 -22.79 -23.51
N LEU A 527 -7.36 -22.54 -22.47
CA LEU A 527 -7.70 -21.76 -21.29
C LEU A 527 -6.81 -20.52 -21.19
N SER A 528 -7.26 -19.41 -21.79
CA SER A 528 -6.59 -18.11 -21.66
C SER A 528 -6.81 -17.47 -20.28
N ASP A 529 -5.92 -16.57 -19.88
CA ASP A 529 -6.09 -15.78 -18.66
C ASP A 529 -7.43 -15.02 -18.66
N ASP A 530 -7.79 -14.39 -19.77
CA ASP A 530 -9.09 -13.69 -19.92
C ASP A 530 -10.30 -14.58 -19.62
N GLU A 531 -10.25 -15.86 -19.97
CA GLU A 531 -11.34 -16.79 -19.71
C GLU A 531 -11.42 -17.15 -18.23
N LEU A 532 -10.29 -17.40 -17.57
CA LEU A 532 -10.24 -17.66 -16.13
C LEU A 532 -10.61 -16.41 -15.32
N MET A 533 -10.19 -15.22 -15.74
CA MET A 533 -10.61 -13.94 -15.16
C MET A 533 -12.13 -13.79 -15.17
N ARG A 534 -12.77 -14.00 -16.32
CA ARG A 534 -14.24 -13.94 -16.43
C ARG A 534 -14.95 -14.97 -15.53
N ARG A 535 -14.37 -16.16 -15.39
CA ARG A 535 -14.89 -17.19 -14.48
C ARG A 535 -14.80 -16.76 -13.03
N HIS A 536 -13.65 -16.26 -12.58
CA HIS A 536 -13.50 -15.73 -11.22
C HIS A 536 -14.45 -14.57 -10.95
N GLN A 537 -14.60 -13.62 -11.88
CA GLN A 537 -15.55 -12.51 -11.75
C GLN A 537 -17.00 -13.00 -11.61
N LEU A 538 -17.41 -14.00 -12.41
CA LEU A 538 -18.73 -14.61 -12.29
C LEU A 538 -18.93 -15.24 -10.91
N ILE A 539 -17.96 -16.05 -10.45
CA ILE A 539 -17.99 -16.71 -9.14
C ILE A 539 -18.16 -15.69 -8.01
N LEU A 540 -17.36 -14.62 -8.00
CA LEU A 540 -17.43 -13.56 -7.00
C LEU A 540 -18.75 -12.79 -7.05
N SER A 541 -19.36 -12.67 -8.24
CA SER A 541 -20.68 -12.03 -8.39
C SER A 541 -21.83 -12.88 -7.84
N MET A 542 -21.69 -14.22 -7.90
CA MET A 542 -22.66 -15.19 -7.38
C MET A 542 -22.64 -15.26 -5.85
N ASP A 543 -21.46 -15.19 -5.24
CA ASP A 543 -21.29 -15.24 -3.78
C ASP A 543 -20.13 -14.33 -3.33
N ARG A 544 -20.51 -13.20 -2.73
CA ARG A 544 -19.62 -12.07 -2.39
C ARG A 544 -19.05 -12.17 -0.98
N ASP A 545 -19.59 -13.06 -0.15
CA ASP A 545 -19.29 -13.14 1.27
C ASP A 545 -18.52 -14.41 1.64
N ARG A 546 -18.14 -15.21 0.64
CA ARG A 546 -17.36 -16.42 0.84
C ARG A 546 -15.86 -16.21 0.70
N VAL A 547 -15.18 -16.29 1.84
CA VAL A 547 -13.73 -16.13 2.02
C VAL A 547 -12.94 -16.93 0.96
N GLY A 548 -13.24 -18.23 0.84
CA GLY A 548 -12.50 -19.11 -0.06
C GLY A 548 -12.58 -18.73 -1.54
N ASN A 549 -13.66 -18.10 -2.00
CA ASN A 549 -13.78 -17.67 -3.39
C ASN A 549 -12.85 -16.47 -3.68
N HIS A 550 -12.82 -15.50 -2.76
CA HIS A 550 -11.94 -14.33 -2.85
C HIS A 550 -10.47 -14.72 -2.71
N LEU A 551 -10.12 -15.60 -1.76
CA LEU A 551 -8.75 -16.09 -1.60
C LEU A 551 -8.21 -16.73 -2.88
N ARG A 552 -8.99 -17.63 -3.49
CA ARG A 552 -8.60 -18.32 -4.73
C ARG A 552 -8.52 -17.38 -5.92
N ALA A 553 -9.43 -16.42 -6.05
CA ALA A 553 -9.33 -15.37 -7.07
C ALA A 553 -8.08 -14.51 -6.87
N GLY A 554 -7.76 -14.16 -5.62
CA GLY A 554 -6.56 -13.41 -5.27
C GLY A 554 -5.27 -14.12 -5.69
N ASN A 555 -5.16 -15.42 -5.39
CA ASN A 555 -4.02 -16.23 -5.82
C ASN A 555 -3.89 -16.30 -7.34
N PHE A 556 -5.01 -16.52 -8.05
CA PHE A 556 -5.02 -16.49 -9.52
C PHE A 556 -4.48 -15.15 -10.07
N TYR A 557 -4.91 -14.02 -9.51
CA TYR A 557 -4.45 -12.71 -9.94
C TYR A 557 -2.96 -12.46 -9.63
N LEU A 558 -2.44 -12.98 -8.51
CA LEU A 558 -1.01 -12.98 -8.22
C LEU A 558 -0.22 -13.74 -9.29
N ASP A 559 -0.69 -14.94 -9.65
CA ASP A 559 0.00 -15.83 -10.59
C ASP A 559 0.11 -15.23 -12.00
N ILE A 560 -0.87 -14.41 -12.42
CA ILE A 560 -0.83 -13.69 -13.70
C ILE A 560 -0.19 -12.28 -13.60
N GLY A 561 0.34 -11.91 -12.44
CA GLY A 561 1.00 -10.62 -12.21
C GLY A 561 0.05 -9.41 -12.08
N ASN A 562 -1.25 -9.62 -11.87
CA ASN A 562 -2.22 -8.55 -11.61
C ASN A 562 -2.34 -8.28 -10.11
N GLU A 563 -1.31 -7.62 -9.55
CA GLU A 563 -1.23 -7.33 -8.11
C GLU A 563 -2.40 -6.49 -7.59
N GLY A 564 -2.96 -5.59 -8.41
CA GLY A 564 -4.08 -4.74 -8.01
C GLY A 564 -5.36 -5.54 -7.73
N GLU A 565 -5.76 -6.40 -8.66
CA GLU A 565 -6.93 -7.26 -8.44
C GLU A 565 -6.67 -8.36 -7.40
N ALA A 566 -5.43 -8.82 -7.28
CA ALA A 566 -5.02 -9.71 -6.20
C ALA A 566 -5.23 -9.06 -4.82
N GLU A 567 -4.72 -7.82 -4.62
CA GLU A 567 -4.89 -7.06 -3.39
C GLU A 567 -6.37 -6.90 -3.04
N ARG A 568 -7.20 -6.50 -4.01
CA ARG A 568 -8.64 -6.31 -3.81
C ARG A 568 -9.33 -7.58 -3.33
N CYS A 569 -9.03 -8.72 -3.96
CA CYS A 569 -9.62 -10.01 -3.61
C CYS A 569 -9.12 -10.50 -2.24
N LEU A 570 -7.82 -10.46 -1.99
CA LEU A 570 -7.22 -10.91 -0.73
C LEU A 570 -7.66 -10.02 0.45
N ALA A 571 -7.74 -8.71 0.25
CA ALA A 571 -8.29 -7.78 1.25
C ALA A 571 -9.75 -8.11 1.58
N ARG A 572 -10.57 -8.47 0.59
CA ARG A 572 -11.95 -8.90 0.84
C ARG A 572 -12.01 -10.24 1.57
N ALA A 573 -11.19 -11.23 1.18
CA ALA A 573 -11.09 -12.50 1.87
C ALA A 573 -10.73 -12.30 3.36
N PHE A 574 -9.70 -11.51 3.62
CA PHE A 574 -9.25 -11.17 4.97
C PHE A 574 -10.30 -10.37 5.76
N ARG A 575 -11.01 -9.43 5.11
CA ARG A 575 -12.08 -8.69 5.77
C ARG A 575 -13.24 -9.59 6.18
N LEU A 576 -13.58 -10.60 5.39
CA LEU A 576 -14.64 -11.55 5.68
C LEU A 576 -14.28 -12.50 6.82
N ASP A 577 -13.00 -12.90 6.90
CA ASP A 577 -12.46 -13.71 7.99
C ASP A 577 -11.07 -13.22 8.40
N ARG A 578 -11.02 -12.55 9.56
CA ARG A 578 -9.79 -11.99 10.11
C ARG A 578 -8.84 -13.06 10.65
N THR A 579 -9.28 -14.30 10.81
CA THR A 579 -8.42 -15.41 11.27
C THR A 579 -7.79 -16.19 10.10
N CYS A 580 -8.06 -15.80 8.86
CA CYS A 580 -7.56 -16.47 7.66
C CYS A 580 -6.06 -16.16 7.41
N SER A 581 -5.15 -16.94 8.01
CA SER A 581 -3.70 -16.77 7.83
C SER A 581 -3.24 -16.75 6.36
N PRO A 582 -3.75 -17.61 5.45
CA PRO A 582 -3.33 -17.57 4.05
C PRO A 582 -3.63 -16.23 3.38
N ALA A 583 -4.80 -15.62 3.66
CA ALA A 583 -5.14 -14.31 3.14
C ALA A 583 -4.24 -13.22 3.74
N ALA A 584 -3.98 -13.28 5.04
CA ALA A 584 -3.13 -12.32 5.74
C ALA A 584 -1.68 -12.34 5.24
N SER A 585 -1.07 -13.52 5.10
CA SER A 585 0.31 -13.67 4.63
C SER A 585 0.46 -13.21 3.17
N GLN A 586 -0.45 -13.60 2.27
CA GLN A 586 -0.40 -13.14 0.87
C GLN A 586 -0.60 -11.63 0.74
N LEU A 587 -1.52 -11.05 1.51
CA LEU A 587 -1.74 -9.60 1.51
C LEU A 587 -0.54 -8.84 2.11
N SER A 588 0.07 -9.38 3.18
CA SER A 588 1.34 -8.88 3.74
C SER A 588 2.46 -8.89 2.70
N ASN A 589 2.59 -9.98 1.92
CA ASN A 589 3.55 -10.06 0.83
C ASN A 589 3.32 -8.97 -0.21
N ILE A 590 2.08 -8.74 -0.68
CA ILE A 590 1.78 -7.66 -1.63
C ILE A 590 2.22 -6.31 -1.06
N TYR A 591 1.84 -6.01 0.19
CA TYR A 591 2.22 -4.74 0.82
C TYR A 591 3.74 -4.59 0.97
N ARG A 592 4.46 -5.67 1.28
CA ARG A 592 5.93 -5.64 1.36
C ARG A 592 6.57 -5.30 0.02
N HIS A 593 6.15 -5.94 -1.08
CA HIS A 593 6.69 -5.68 -2.42
C HIS A 593 6.30 -4.29 -2.99
N THR A 594 5.26 -3.68 -2.43
CA THR A 594 4.76 -2.35 -2.81
C THR A 594 5.17 -1.23 -1.86
N ASP A 595 6.25 -1.41 -1.08
CA ASP A 595 6.80 -0.43 -0.11
C ASP A 595 5.81 0.05 0.96
N ARG A 596 4.95 -0.87 1.39
CA ARG A 596 3.95 -0.67 2.46
C ARG A 596 4.20 -1.61 3.66
N PRO A 597 5.43 -1.69 4.23
CA PRO A 597 5.73 -2.65 5.30
C PRO A 597 4.95 -2.39 6.60
N ARG A 598 4.47 -1.16 6.83
CA ARG A 598 3.58 -0.86 7.96
C ARG A 598 2.18 -1.46 7.77
N ASP A 599 1.70 -1.49 6.54
CA ASP A 599 0.39 -2.09 6.22
C ASP A 599 0.49 -3.62 6.24
N ALA A 600 1.63 -4.16 5.80
CA ALA A 600 1.96 -5.58 5.95
C ALA A 600 1.88 -6.01 7.42
N LEU A 601 2.57 -5.27 8.31
CA LEU A 601 2.51 -5.54 9.74
C LEU A 601 1.10 -5.42 10.31
N GLU A 602 0.32 -4.41 9.92
CA GLU A 602 -1.04 -4.22 10.45
C GLU A 602 -1.95 -5.41 10.09
N VAL A 603 -1.87 -5.95 8.88
CA VAL A 603 -2.67 -7.14 8.50
C VAL A 603 -2.28 -8.36 9.34
N LEU A 604 -0.99 -8.60 9.53
CA LEU A 604 -0.50 -9.70 10.37
C LEU A 604 -0.95 -9.51 11.83
N ASP A 605 -0.83 -8.29 12.36
CA ASP A 605 -1.25 -7.96 13.73
C ASP A 605 -2.75 -8.15 13.92
N ILE A 606 -3.58 -7.65 13.01
CA ILE A 606 -5.03 -7.85 13.05
C ILE A 606 -5.34 -9.35 13.08
N CYS A 607 -4.68 -10.14 12.22
CA CYS A 607 -4.96 -11.57 12.13
C CYS A 607 -4.67 -12.31 13.43
N LEU A 608 -3.51 -12.06 14.03
CA LEU A 608 -3.11 -12.65 15.31
C LEU A 608 -4.00 -12.16 16.46
N ARG A 609 -4.35 -10.87 16.48
CA ARG A 609 -5.19 -10.25 17.53
C ARG A 609 -6.62 -10.79 17.51
N GLU A 610 -7.13 -11.13 16.34
CA GLU A 610 -8.47 -11.71 16.13
C GLU A 610 -8.51 -13.23 16.41
N GLY A 611 -7.35 -13.84 16.70
CA GLY A 611 -7.28 -15.20 17.24
C GLY A 611 -6.67 -16.24 16.31
N ALA A 612 -5.97 -15.84 15.24
CA ALA A 612 -5.18 -16.80 14.46
C ALA A 612 -4.04 -17.38 15.32
N GLU A 613 -4.04 -18.70 15.48
CA GLU A 613 -2.98 -19.45 16.18
C GLU A 613 -2.02 -20.06 15.14
N ASP A 614 -1.35 -19.20 14.39
CA ASP A 614 -0.44 -19.59 13.32
C ASP A 614 0.99 -19.14 13.67
N PRO A 615 1.91 -20.10 13.92
CA PRO A 615 3.24 -19.77 14.38
C PRO A 615 4.11 -19.15 13.25
N ASP A 616 3.88 -19.51 11.99
CA ASP A 616 4.58 -18.91 10.84
C ASP A 616 4.13 -17.47 10.61
N LEU A 617 2.84 -17.19 10.78
CA LEU A 617 2.28 -15.85 10.70
C LEU A 617 2.84 -14.93 11.81
N ALA A 618 2.97 -15.46 13.03
CA ALA A 618 3.60 -14.76 14.15
C ALA A 618 5.09 -14.47 13.88
N MET A 619 5.82 -15.42 13.29
CA MET A 619 7.20 -15.20 12.84
C MET A 619 7.29 -14.13 11.75
N GLU A 620 6.38 -14.13 10.77
CA GLU A 620 6.30 -13.09 9.74
C GLU A 620 6.08 -11.71 10.41
N ALA A 621 5.16 -11.62 11.37
CA ALA A 621 4.89 -10.40 12.13
C ALA A 621 6.13 -9.91 12.93
N THR A 622 6.89 -10.82 13.54
CA THR A 622 8.17 -10.49 14.21
C THR A 622 9.15 -9.84 13.24
N THR A 623 9.36 -10.44 12.07
CA THR A 623 10.31 -9.89 11.08
C THR A 623 9.83 -8.57 10.48
N MET A 624 8.53 -8.41 10.24
CA MET A 624 7.95 -7.15 9.76
C MET A 624 8.03 -6.04 10.81
N ALA A 625 7.75 -6.35 12.09
CA ALA A 625 7.90 -5.40 13.19
C ALA A 625 9.36 -4.93 13.34
N LEU A 626 10.33 -5.83 13.17
CA LEU A 626 11.75 -5.47 13.11
C LEU A 626 12.11 -4.59 11.93
N LEU A 627 11.49 -4.80 10.76
CA LEU A 627 11.72 -3.99 9.56
C LEU A 627 11.21 -2.56 9.73
N VAL A 628 10.05 -2.37 10.38
CA VAL A 628 9.46 -1.04 10.61
C VAL A 628 9.92 -0.36 11.90
N GLY A 629 10.80 -0.99 12.68
CA GLY A 629 11.36 -0.46 13.93
C GLY A 629 10.41 -0.52 15.14
N GLN A 630 9.40 -1.38 15.12
CA GLN A 630 8.48 -1.59 16.25
C GLN A 630 8.98 -2.73 17.16
N PHE A 631 10.07 -2.48 17.88
CA PHE A 631 10.80 -3.52 18.61
C PHE A 631 10.01 -4.19 19.75
N GLU A 632 9.18 -3.46 20.49
CA GLU A 632 8.31 -4.05 21.54
C GLU A 632 7.25 -4.99 20.93
N ALA A 633 6.68 -4.60 19.78
CA ALA A 633 5.73 -5.43 19.07
C ALA A 633 6.43 -6.70 18.54
N ALA A 634 7.65 -6.57 17.99
CA ALA A 634 8.45 -7.70 17.53
C ALA A 634 8.66 -8.76 18.62
N LEU A 635 8.94 -8.34 19.87
CA LEU A 635 9.05 -9.26 21.02
C LEU A 635 7.71 -9.92 21.34
N SER A 636 6.61 -9.17 21.30
CA SER A 636 5.28 -9.72 21.55
C SER A 636 4.89 -10.79 20.52
N TYR A 637 5.20 -10.57 19.24
CA TYR A 637 4.95 -11.57 18.19
C TYR A 637 5.89 -12.77 18.30
N ALA A 638 7.15 -12.56 18.70
CA ALA A 638 8.11 -13.64 18.93
C ALA A 638 7.60 -14.59 20.04
N ASP A 639 7.01 -14.04 21.10
CA ASP A 639 6.39 -14.81 22.18
C ASP A 639 5.13 -15.56 21.70
N LEU A 640 4.37 -15.02 20.75
CA LEU A 640 3.24 -15.72 20.13
C LEU A 640 3.71 -16.86 19.23
N ALA A 641 4.75 -16.67 18.42
CA ALA A 641 5.33 -17.71 17.58
C ALA A 641 5.79 -18.90 18.44
N GLU A 642 6.53 -18.63 19.52
CA GLU A 642 6.96 -19.66 20.48
C GLU A 642 5.77 -20.35 21.17
N LYS A 643 4.71 -19.60 21.49
CA LYS A 643 3.51 -20.16 22.13
C LYS A 643 2.73 -21.11 21.21
N PHE A 644 2.62 -20.78 19.92
CA PHE A 644 1.81 -21.52 18.95
C PHE A 644 2.53 -22.72 18.35
N SER A 645 3.87 -22.76 18.43
CA SER A 645 4.66 -23.88 17.92
C SER A 645 4.90 -24.96 18.98
N GLU A 646 4.82 -26.22 18.55
CA GLU A 646 5.34 -27.36 19.33
C GLU A 646 6.84 -27.61 19.08
N GLU A 647 7.39 -27.00 18.03
CA GLU A 647 8.79 -27.12 17.59
C GLU A 647 9.59 -25.84 17.87
N ASP A 648 10.89 -25.98 18.09
CA ASP A 648 11.77 -24.82 18.24
C ASP A 648 12.00 -24.13 16.88
N PHE A 649 11.64 -22.85 16.77
CA PHE A 649 11.92 -22.06 15.58
C PHE A 649 13.41 -21.71 15.48
N THR A 650 14.02 -22.11 14.36
CA THR A 650 15.33 -21.58 13.97
C THR A 650 15.18 -20.07 13.69
N TRP A 651 16.15 -19.25 14.10
CA TRP A 651 16.18 -17.79 13.94
C TRP A 651 15.25 -16.96 14.84
N LEU A 652 14.33 -17.57 15.60
CA LEU A 652 13.43 -16.82 16.49
C LEU A 652 14.23 -16.00 17.52
N ASN A 653 15.20 -16.64 18.17
CA ASN A 653 15.99 -15.97 19.21
C ASN A 653 17.03 -15.00 18.61
N TYR A 654 17.46 -15.23 17.37
CA TYR A 654 18.18 -14.22 16.58
C TYR A 654 17.36 -12.93 16.44
N TYR A 655 16.12 -13.00 15.94
CA TYR A 655 15.27 -11.81 15.77
C TYR A 655 14.91 -11.15 17.11
N ARG A 656 14.59 -11.96 18.13
CA ARG A 656 14.34 -11.50 19.51
C ARG A 656 15.52 -10.69 20.06
N SER A 657 16.74 -11.15 19.83
CA SER A 657 17.95 -10.46 20.31
C SER A 657 18.20 -9.12 19.62
N ILE A 658 17.86 -8.98 18.33
CA ILE A 658 17.93 -7.67 17.63
C ILE A 658 16.99 -6.67 18.30
N ALA A 659 15.72 -7.05 18.52
CA ALA A 659 14.75 -6.18 19.19
C ALA A 659 15.21 -5.81 20.62
N GLN A 660 15.75 -6.76 21.38
CA GLN A 660 16.26 -6.51 22.73
C GLN A 660 17.47 -5.56 22.73
N ILE A 661 18.38 -5.67 21.75
CA ILE A 661 19.52 -4.76 21.60
C ILE A 661 19.02 -3.34 21.32
N GLU A 662 18.09 -3.16 20.39
CA GLU A 662 17.52 -1.85 20.04
C GLU A 662 16.71 -1.22 21.20
N LEU A 663 16.11 -2.04 22.07
CA LEU A 663 15.43 -1.60 23.29
C LEU A 663 16.36 -1.35 24.48
N GLY A 664 17.67 -1.55 24.32
CA GLY A 664 18.65 -1.41 25.40
C GLY A 664 18.54 -2.48 26.49
N ARG A 665 18.05 -3.68 26.15
CA ARG A 665 17.92 -4.84 27.05
C ARG A 665 19.05 -5.85 26.82
N GLN A 666 20.30 -5.42 27.01
CA GLN A 666 21.48 -6.20 26.59
C GLN A 666 21.61 -7.56 27.30
N ALA A 667 21.20 -7.67 28.56
CA ALA A 667 21.24 -8.94 29.29
C ALA A 667 20.29 -9.99 28.68
N ASP A 668 19.07 -9.56 28.32
CA ASP A 668 18.09 -10.43 27.68
C ASP A 668 18.53 -10.79 26.26
N ALA A 669 19.11 -9.83 25.53
CA ALA A 669 19.71 -10.07 24.21
C ALA A 669 20.77 -11.16 24.25
N LEU A 670 21.71 -11.07 25.19
CA LEU A 670 22.75 -12.10 25.36
C LEU A 670 22.14 -13.47 25.69
N ALA A 671 21.10 -13.53 26.52
CA ALA A 671 20.41 -14.79 26.80
C ALA A 671 19.78 -15.40 25.54
N SER A 672 19.06 -14.59 24.75
CA SER A 672 18.48 -15.03 23.46
C SER A 672 19.56 -15.47 22.48
N ILE A 673 20.69 -14.77 22.39
CA ILE A 673 21.80 -15.15 21.51
C ILE A 673 22.38 -16.52 21.91
N GLU A 674 22.50 -16.82 23.20
CA GLU A 674 22.98 -18.14 23.65
C GLU A 674 21.96 -19.25 23.41
N LEU A 675 20.65 -18.96 23.48
CA LEU A 675 19.61 -19.90 23.06
C LEU A 675 19.73 -20.20 21.56
N GLU A 676 19.85 -19.16 20.72
CA GLU A 676 20.00 -19.31 19.27
C GLU A 676 21.28 -20.08 18.90
N ALA A 677 22.39 -19.84 19.61
CA ALA A 677 23.65 -20.55 19.41
C ALA A 677 23.56 -22.06 19.71
N GLY A 678 22.52 -22.50 20.44
CA GLY A 678 22.21 -23.90 20.66
C GLY A 678 21.69 -24.61 19.41
N HIS A 679 21.12 -23.86 18.46
CA HIS A 679 20.77 -24.35 17.12
C HIS A 679 22.07 -24.47 16.31
N GLN A 680 22.33 -25.64 15.72
CA GLN A 680 23.60 -25.96 15.06
C GLN A 680 23.75 -25.23 13.72
N HIS A 681 24.05 -23.93 13.77
CA HIS A 681 24.37 -23.12 12.61
C HIS A 681 25.79 -23.40 12.12
N GLU A 682 25.99 -23.58 10.80
CA GLU A 682 27.32 -23.82 10.22
C GLU A 682 28.29 -22.62 10.42
N ASN A 683 27.75 -21.41 10.53
CA ASN A 683 28.48 -20.17 10.77
C ASN A 683 27.78 -19.27 11.80
N SER A 684 28.53 -18.76 12.78
CA SER A 684 28.05 -17.92 13.89
C SER A 684 28.22 -16.41 13.69
N LEU A 685 28.62 -15.93 12.51
CA LEU A 685 28.93 -14.52 12.24
C LEU A 685 27.84 -13.57 12.74
N HIS A 686 26.59 -13.84 12.39
CA HIS A 686 25.45 -13.02 12.81
C HIS A 686 25.35 -12.93 14.33
N LEU A 687 25.46 -14.04 15.07
CA LEU A 687 25.44 -14.04 16.53
C LEU A 687 26.64 -13.32 17.13
N ASP A 688 27.83 -13.47 16.55
CA ASP A 688 29.03 -12.81 17.04
C ASP A 688 28.99 -11.30 16.86
N ILE A 689 28.37 -10.81 15.77
CA ILE A 689 28.05 -9.39 15.59
C ILE A 689 27.09 -8.93 16.68
N LEU A 690 26.01 -9.66 16.95
CA LEU A 690 25.04 -9.29 17.98
C LEU A 690 25.65 -9.28 19.39
N ARG A 691 26.55 -10.21 19.71
CA ARG A 691 27.32 -10.19 20.98
C ARG A 691 28.20 -8.95 21.07
N ALA A 692 28.89 -8.59 19.99
CA ALA A 692 29.69 -7.38 19.95
C ALA A 692 28.81 -6.14 20.20
N CYS A 693 27.65 -6.02 19.54
CA CYS A 693 26.69 -4.94 19.78
C CYS A 693 26.27 -4.85 21.25
N ALA A 694 25.79 -5.97 21.83
CA ALA A 694 25.29 -6.00 23.20
C ALA A 694 26.39 -5.63 24.23
N HIS A 695 27.63 -6.06 24.02
CA HIS A 695 28.74 -5.71 24.91
C HIS A 695 29.22 -4.27 24.75
N VAL A 696 29.21 -3.72 23.54
CA VAL A 696 29.54 -2.31 23.28
C VAL A 696 28.50 -1.40 23.95
N ASP A 697 27.21 -1.67 23.77
CA ASP A 697 26.13 -0.85 24.33
C ASP A 697 26.06 -0.90 25.86
N SER A 698 26.37 -2.05 26.46
CA SER A 698 26.43 -2.18 27.92
C SER A 698 27.68 -1.55 28.55
N GLY A 699 28.57 -0.96 27.73
CA GLY A 699 29.83 -0.35 28.16
C GLY A 699 30.92 -1.35 28.54
N ASN A 700 30.71 -2.65 28.32
CA ASN A 700 31.71 -3.68 28.55
C ASN A 700 32.69 -3.80 27.37
N LEU A 701 33.48 -2.75 27.17
CA LEU A 701 34.36 -2.60 26.00
C LEU A 701 35.37 -3.73 25.84
N ASN A 702 35.83 -4.35 26.93
CA ASN A 702 36.78 -5.47 26.85
C ASN A 702 36.15 -6.71 26.20
N GLU A 703 34.90 -7.03 26.55
CA GLU A 703 34.18 -8.11 25.88
C GLU A 703 33.76 -7.71 24.47
N GLY A 704 33.32 -6.47 24.27
CA GLY A 704 32.99 -5.94 22.94
C GLY A 704 34.16 -6.04 21.97
N GLN A 705 35.38 -5.73 22.42
CA GLN A 705 36.61 -5.89 21.63
C GLN A 705 36.91 -7.36 21.31
N GLN A 706 36.72 -8.28 22.25
CA GLN A 706 36.94 -9.71 22.02
C GLN A 706 35.99 -10.26 20.96
N TRP A 707 34.71 -9.87 21.01
CA TRP A 707 33.73 -10.28 20.00
C TRP A 707 33.96 -9.59 18.66
N LEU A 708 34.35 -8.31 18.64
CA LEU A 708 34.76 -7.64 17.39
C LEU A 708 35.95 -8.35 16.73
N ALA A 709 36.94 -8.78 17.51
CA ALA A 709 38.07 -9.56 17.01
C ALA A 709 37.64 -10.93 16.44
N LYS A 710 36.57 -11.54 16.98
CA LYS A 710 35.97 -12.76 16.41
C LYS A 710 35.20 -12.49 15.12
N VAL A 711 34.40 -11.41 15.08
CA VAL A 711 33.72 -10.95 13.85
C VAL A 711 34.75 -10.79 12.72
N ASN A 712 35.88 -10.16 13.03
CA ASN A 712 37.00 -9.95 12.11
C ASN A 712 37.72 -11.22 11.63
N GLN A 713 37.47 -12.38 12.23
CA GLN A 713 38.05 -13.68 11.85
C GLN A 713 37.16 -14.47 10.90
N HIS A 714 35.87 -14.13 10.80
CA HIS A 714 34.94 -14.79 9.90
C HIS A 714 35.26 -14.48 8.44
N ARG A 715 35.05 -15.47 7.58
CA ARG A 715 35.08 -15.28 6.12
C ARG A 715 33.65 -15.03 5.64
N LEU A 716 33.42 -13.92 4.95
CA LEU A 716 32.07 -13.60 4.43
C LEU A 716 31.60 -14.58 3.34
N THR A 717 32.53 -15.27 2.67
CA THR A 717 32.23 -16.40 1.76
C THR A 717 31.56 -17.59 2.45
N GLN A 718 31.68 -17.71 3.78
CA GLN A 718 31.06 -18.79 4.56
C GLN A 718 29.72 -18.37 5.17
N ALA A 719 29.23 -17.16 4.91
CA ALA A 719 27.99 -16.62 5.46
C ALA A 719 26.82 -16.76 4.46
N ASP A 720 26.66 -17.95 3.86
CA ASP A 720 25.68 -18.25 2.82
C ASP A 720 24.23 -18.33 3.34
N GLN A 721 24.05 -18.45 4.65
CA GLN A 721 22.75 -18.40 5.31
C GLN A 721 22.19 -16.99 5.48
N LEU A 722 22.98 -15.94 5.21
CA LEU A 722 22.57 -14.53 5.34
C LEU A 722 22.44 -13.88 3.96
N THR A 723 21.34 -13.15 3.75
CA THR A 723 21.19 -12.32 2.57
C THR A 723 22.09 -11.09 2.63
N PHE A 724 22.40 -10.48 1.48
CA PHE A 724 23.14 -9.21 1.43
C PHE A 724 22.53 -8.13 2.32
N ASN A 725 21.20 -7.97 2.28
CA ASN A 725 20.49 -7.00 3.12
C ASN A 725 20.63 -7.31 4.62
N ALA A 726 20.63 -8.59 5.01
CA ALA A 726 20.87 -8.98 6.40
C ALA A 726 22.30 -8.63 6.84
N LEU A 727 23.29 -8.84 5.96
CA LEU A 727 24.68 -8.42 6.22
C LEU A 727 24.80 -6.90 6.35
N CYS A 728 24.26 -6.12 5.41
CA CYS A 728 24.27 -4.65 5.48
C CYS A 728 23.68 -4.16 6.81
N ARG A 729 22.51 -4.68 7.20
CA ARG A 729 21.86 -4.32 8.47
C ARG A 729 22.73 -4.66 9.68
N LEU A 730 23.30 -5.87 9.74
CA LEU A 730 24.14 -6.30 10.86
C LEU A 730 25.42 -5.47 10.98
N PHE A 731 26.08 -5.19 9.85
CA PHE A 731 27.30 -4.40 9.81
C PHE A 731 27.04 -2.93 10.16
N ASP A 732 25.99 -2.32 9.61
CA ASP A 732 25.55 -0.97 9.97
C ASP A 732 25.23 -0.88 11.48
N MET A 733 24.46 -1.84 12.00
CA MET A 733 24.05 -1.87 13.40
C MET A 733 25.25 -1.93 14.36
N LEU A 734 26.29 -2.71 14.04
CA LEU A 734 27.53 -2.75 14.83
C LEU A 734 28.37 -1.49 14.62
N TRP A 735 28.49 -1.01 13.39
CA TRP A 735 29.26 0.20 13.08
C TRP A 735 28.72 1.42 13.84
N ARG A 736 27.41 1.67 13.81
CA ARG A 736 26.77 2.81 14.53
C ARG A 736 27.16 2.83 15.99
N ARG A 737 27.10 1.66 16.65
CA ARG A 737 27.46 1.48 18.06
C ARG A 737 28.94 1.70 18.30
N LEU A 738 29.81 1.16 17.46
CA LEU A 738 31.26 1.42 17.55
C LEU A 738 31.58 2.91 17.38
N ALA A 739 30.86 3.58 16.48
CA ALA A 739 31.04 4.99 16.17
C ALA A 739 30.60 5.90 17.33
N GLU A 740 29.63 5.48 18.14
CA GLU A 740 29.18 6.19 19.34
C GLU A 740 29.89 5.74 20.64
N SER A 741 30.57 4.59 20.60
CA SER A 741 31.28 4.03 21.75
C SER A 741 32.55 4.79 22.13
N ALA A 742 33.09 4.49 23.31
CA ALA A 742 34.41 4.95 23.72
C ALA A 742 35.58 4.18 23.06
N LEU A 743 35.32 3.25 22.13
CA LEU A 743 36.38 2.56 21.39
C LEU A 743 36.98 3.53 20.33
N PRO A 744 38.27 3.88 20.44
CA PRO A 744 38.87 4.87 19.54
C PRO A 744 38.82 4.44 18.07
N ALA A 745 38.64 5.40 17.15
CA ALA A 745 38.64 5.15 15.71
C ALA A 745 39.95 4.51 15.21
N ASN A 746 41.07 4.76 15.89
CA ASN A 746 42.36 4.17 15.56
C ASN A 746 42.61 2.78 16.20
N HIS A 747 41.60 2.18 16.83
CA HIS A 747 41.72 0.85 17.40
C HIS A 747 41.81 -0.21 16.29
N ALA A 748 42.79 -1.12 16.39
CA ALA A 748 43.11 -2.07 15.31
C ALA A 748 41.91 -2.90 14.84
N GLU A 749 41.13 -3.45 15.79
CA GLU A 749 39.95 -4.26 15.44
C GLU A 749 38.84 -3.44 14.79
N ARG A 750 38.71 -2.16 15.14
CA ARG A 750 37.72 -1.27 14.53
C ARG A 750 38.12 -0.93 13.10
N ILE A 751 39.39 -0.57 12.87
CA ILE A 751 39.93 -0.33 11.53
C ILE A 751 39.73 -1.55 10.64
N GLN A 752 40.00 -2.75 11.16
CA GLN A 752 39.82 -3.99 10.41
C GLN A 752 38.35 -4.23 10.04
N PHE A 753 37.43 -3.99 10.97
CA PHE A 753 36.00 -4.14 10.73
C PHE A 753 35.50 -3.13 9.68
N GLU A 754 35.82 -1.85 9.84
CA GLU A 754 35.47 -0.78 8.90
C GLU A 754 36.07 -1.03 7.51
N SER A 755 37.32 -1.50 7.43
CA SER A 755 37.95 -1.90 6.17
C SER A 755 37.25 -3.10 5.53
N THR A 756 36.77 -4.07 6.31
CA THR A 756 36.03 -5.23 5.80
C THR A 756 34.68 -4.79 5.25
N MET A 757 33.98 -3.92 5.96
CA MET A 757 32.69 -3.35 5.57
C MET A 757 32.77 -2.63 4.23
N VAL A 758 33.74 -1.71 4.06
CA VAL A 758 34.00 -1.01 2.79
C VAL A 758 34.41 -2.02 1.70
N ALA A 759 35.30 -2.95 2.03
CA ALA A 759 35.78 -3.93 1.06
C ALA A 759 34.71 -4.93 0.60
N ALA A 760 33.67 -5.17 1.40
CA ALA A 760 32.55 -6.04 1.08
C ALA A 760 31.36 -5.32 0.42
N GLY A 761 31.36 -3.98 0.39
CA GLY A 761 30.22 -3.21 -0.14
C GLY A 761 29.08 -3.11 0.88
N LEU A 762 29.40 -3.14 2.17
CA LEU A 762 28.44 -3.17 3.28
C LEU A 762 28.44 -1.85 4.08
N ALA A 763 29.20 -0.83 3.64
CA ALA A 763 29.32 0.42 4.38
C ALA A 763 28.04 1.27 4.22
N PRO A 764 27.40 1.69 5.33
CA PRO A 764 26.22 2.55 5.27
C PRO A 764 26.60 3.98 4.84
N ASP A 765 25.65 4.75 4.30
CA ASP A 765 25.90 6.13 3.85
C ASP A 765 26.39 7.03 5.00
N GLU A 766 25.92 6.78 6.23
CA GLU A 766 26.39 7.49 7.42
C GLU A 766 27.89 7.28 7.70
N PHE A 767 28.48 6.18 7.21
CA PHE A 767 29.91 5.93 7.31
C PHE A 767 30.72 7.02 6.61
N PHE A 768 30.31 7.38 5.40
CA PHE A 768 31.04 8.33 4.57
C PHE A 768 30.73 9.78 4.95
N THR A 769 29.46 10.08 5.24
CA THR A 769 29.02 11.44 5.57
C THR A 769 29.57 11.93 6.92
N ARG A 770 29.85 11.03 7.88
CA ARG A 770 30.43 11.40 9.19
C ARG A 770 31.82 12.02 9.07
N ASP A 771 32.66 11.54 8.15
CA ASP A 771 33.99 12.11 7.92
C ASP A 771 33.91 13.47 7.19
N LEU A 772 32.85 13.69 6.41
CA LEU A 772 32.57 14.96 5.75
C LEU A 772 32.06 16.01 6.74
N THR A 773 31.11 15.66 7.62
CA THR A 773 30.56 16.59 8.63
C THR A 773 31.57 17.04 9.68
N ASN A 774 32.68 16.30 9.86
CA ASN A 774 33.75 16.67 10.78
C ASN A 774 34.81 17.60 10.15
N ARG A 775 34.69 17.96 8.86
CA ARG A 775 35.56 18.95 8.21
C ARG A 775 35.10 20.36 8.54
N GLU A 776 36.05 21.28 8.70
CA GLU A 776 35.76 22.65 9.17
C GLU A 776 35.25 23.59 8.06
N GLU A 777 35.37 23.22 6.78
CA GLU A 777 35.08 24.11 5.64
C GLU A 777 34.25 23.42 4.56
N ASP A 778 33.01 23.90 4.35
CA ASP A 778 32.20 23.57 3.17
C ASP A 778 32.68 24.38 1.97
N GLU A 779 32.78 23.72 0.82
CA GLU A 779 33.17 24.34 -0.43
C GLU A 779 31.92 24.79 -1.21
N PRO A 780 31.91 25.99 -1.81
CA PRO A 780 30.88 26.37 -2.76
C PRO A 780 31.08 25.64 -4.09
N ASP A 781 29.99 25.38 -4.82
CA ASP A 781 30.00 24.82 -6.18
C ASP A 781 30.39 23.33 -6.28
N VAL A 782 29.97 22.52 -5.29
CA VAL A 782 30.16 21.06 -5.31
C VAL A 782 28.96 20.38 -5.98
N HIS A 783 29.21 19.44 -6.87
CA HIS A 783 28.20 18.67 -7.60
C HIS A 783 28.15 17.23 -7.12
N CYS A 784 26.98 16.60 -7.22
CA CYS A 784 26.78 15.19 -6.94
C CYS A 784 26.94 14.39 -8.23
N PHE A 785 27.92 13.50 -8.27
CA PHE A 785 28.24 12.63 -9.39
C PHE A 785 27.99 11.17 -9.01
N VAL A 786 27.48 10.40 -9.97
CA VAL A 786 27.45 8.94 -9.92
C VAL A 786 28.58 8.41 -10.80
N VAL A 787 29.50 7.66 -10.20
CA VAL A 787 30.68 7.10 -10.87
C VAL A 787 30.53 5.59 -10.94
N LEU A 788 30.53 5.05 -12.17
CA LEU A 788 30.51 3.61 -12.42
C LEU A 788 31.93 3.11 -12.73
N LEU A 789 32.38 2.12 -11.96
CA LEU A 789 33.72 1.55 -12.04
C LEU A 789 33.65 0.06 -12.38
N ARG A 790 34.61 -0.41 -13.18
CA ARG A 790 34.92 -1.84 -13.32
C ARG A 790 36.13 -2.19 -12.46
N GLN A 791 35.98 -3.21 -11.64
CA GLN A 791 37.06 -3.79 -10.83
C GLN A 791 37.42 -5.17 -11.35
N GLU A 792 38.65 -5.35 -11.86
CA GLU A 792 39.21 -6.67 -12.13
C GLU A 792 39.59 -7.37 -10.82
N LEU A 793 39.36 -8.67 -10.75
CA LEU A 793 39.65 -9.51 -9.60
C LEU A 793 40.78 -10.48 -9.92
N ASN A 794 41.64 -10.73 -8.94
CA ASN A 794 42.73 -11.68 -9.04
C ASN A 794 42.37 -13.02 -8.38
N GLU A 795 43.27 -14.01 -8.50
CA GLU A 795 43.07 -15.35 -7.92
C GLU A 795 42.88 -15.37 -6.40
N ASP A 796 43.30 -14.30 -5.70
CA ASP A 796 43.17 -14.15 -4.25
C ASP A 796 41.78 -13.65 -3.81
N TRP A 797 40.90 -13.25 -4.76
CA TRP A 797 39.58 -12.70 -4.45
C TRP A 797 38.72 -13.61 -3.58
N LYS A 798 38.68 -14.92 -3.87
CA LYS A 798 37.95 -15.92 -3.07
C LYS A 798 38.38 -15.97 -1.59
N ASP A 799 39.60 -15.52 -1.29
CA ASP A 799 40.17 -15.45 0.07
C ASP A 799 40.17 -14.01 0.62
N SER A 800 39.68 -13.04 -0.17
CA SER A 800 39.51 -11.64 0.22
C SER A 800 38.45 -11.49 1.30
N ARG A 801 38.67 -10.53 2.21
CA ARG A 801 37.67 -10.12 3.21
C ARG A 801 36.45 -9.44 2.59
N GLY A 802 36.58 -8.95 1.37
CA GLY A 802 35.50 -8.31 0.61
C GLY A 802 34.65 -9.28 -0.22
N CYS A 803 35.02 -10.56 -0.31
CA CYS A 803 34.28 -11.54 -1.09
C CYS A 803 33.11 -12.11 -0.26
N LEU A 804 31.90 -11.97 -0.77
CA LEU A 804 30.70 -12.57 -0.19
C LEU A 804 30.47 -13.99 -0.72
N ALA A 805 29.60 -14.75 -0.05
CA ALA A 805 29.17 -16.07 -0.52
C ALA A 805 28.57 -15.97 -1.93
N GLY A 806 29.00 -16.86 -2.84
CA GLY A 806 28.59 -16.87 -4.24
C GLY A 806 29.39 -15.93 -5.16
N GLN A 807 30.33 -15.15 -4.62
CA GLN A 807 31.20 -14.25 -5.41
C GLN A 807 32.59 -14.81 -5.69
N GLU A 808 32.89 -16.04 -5.24
CA GLU A 808 34.23 -16.64 -5.27
C GLU A 808 34.78 -16.85 -6.67
N HIS A 809 33.88 -16.93 -7.65
CA HIS A 809 34.19 -17.19 -9.06
C HIS A 809 34.12 -15.93 -9.93
N TRP A 810 33.89 -14.75 -9.34
CA TRP A 810 33.86 -13.51 -10.10
C TRP A 810 35.25 -13.17 -10.62
N GLU A 811 35.35 -12.89 -11.92
CA GLU A 811 36.59 -12.40 -12.55
C GLU A 811 36.67 -10.87 -12.55
N SER A 812 35.51 -10.20 -12.57
CA SER A 812 35.37 -8.76 -12.40
C SER A 812 33.96 -8.39 -11.93
N TYR A 813 33.79 -7.19 -11.38
CA TYR A 813 32.48 -6.63 -11.05
C TYR A 813 32.38 -5.15 -11.41
N LEU A 814 31.14 -4.69 -11.58
CA LEU A 814 30.79 -3.28 -11.60
C LEU A 814 30.48 -2.79 -10.18
N ALA A 815 30.91 -1.57 -9.87
CA ALA A 815 30.58 -0.88 -8.63
C ALA A 815 30.21 0.57 -8.90
N GLN A 816 29.13 1.01 -8.26
CA GLN A 816 28.67 2.38 -8.31
C GLN A 816 29.10 3.14 -7.04
N TRP A 817 29.52 4.38 -7.21
CA TRP A 817 29.83 5.31 -6.12
C TRP A 817 29.14 6.64 -6.36
N THR A 818 28.54 7.22 -5.32
CA THR A 818 28.05 8.60 -5.36
C THR A 818 29.04 9.51 -4.66
N VAL A 819 29.46 10.58 -5.33
CA VAL A 819 30.57 11.45 -4.93
C VAL A 819 30.16 12.92 -5.05
N LEU A 820 30.38 13.68 -3.99
CA LEU A 820 30.39 15.14 -4.02
C LEU A 820 31.78 15.61 -4.47
N ALA A 821 31.87 16.33 -5.58
CA ALA A 821 33.13 16.79 -6.16
C ALA A 821 32.97 18.13 -6.92
N GLU A 822 34.08 18.83 -7.18
CA GLU A 822 34.06 20.06 -7.97
C GLU A 822 33.74 19.80 -9.46
N ASP A 823 34.28 18.70 -10.00
CA ASP A 823 34.11 18.29 -11.39
C ASP A 823 34.19 16.75 -11.57
N GLU A 824 33.98 16.29 -12.81
CA GLU A 824 34.01 14.86 -13.16
C GLU A 824 35.39 14.21 -12.90
N GLU A 825 36.49 14.95 -13.04
CA GLU A 825 37.84 14.43 -12.82
C GLU A 825 38.07 14.15 -11.33
N ASP A 826 37.72 15.11 -10.47
CA ASP A 826 37.77 14.96 -9.00
C ASP A 826 36.81 13.86 -8.52
N ALA A 827 35.61 13.75 -9.09
CA ALA A 827 34.67 12.67 -8.78
C ALA A 827 35.27 11.29 -9.09
N GLY A 828 35.85 11.15 -10.29
CA GLY A 828 36.48 9.92 -10.76
C GLY A 828 37.68 9.51 -9.90
N GLU A 829 38.57 10.45 -9.55
CA GLU A 829 39.72 10.18 -8.68
C GLU A 829 39.30 9.71 -7.29
N ARG A 830 38.32 10.38 -6.66
CA ARG A 830 37.82 10.01 -5.34
C ARG A 830 37.16 8.65 -5.32
N ALA A 831 36.29 8.36 -6.30
CA ALA A 831 35.65 7.05 -6.42
C ALA A 831 36.71 5.94 -6.59
N LYS A 832 37.71 6.18 -7.44
CA LYS A 832 38.81 5.24 -7.67
C LYS A 832 39.66 5.00 -6.42
N ASP A 833 39.97 6.04 -5.66
CA ASP A 833 40.73 5.94 -4.41
C ASP A 833 40.01 5.09 -3.36
N TRP A 834 38.68 5.18 -3.29
CA TRP A 834 37.87 4.33 -2.42
C TRP A 834 37.76 2.90 -2.95
N GLN A 835 37.56 2.73 -4.25
CA GLN A 835 37.47 1.43 -4.89
C GLN A 835 38.75 0.60 -4.74
N GLN A 836 39.92 1.24 -4.77
CA GLN A 836 41.22 0.58 -4.52
C GLN A 836 41.35 -0.02 -3.11
N LYS A 837 40.55 0.44 -2.14
CA LYS A 837 40.51 -0.16 -0.80
C LYS A 837 39.71 -1.47 -0.77
N CYS A 838 38.91 -1.74 -1.80
CA CYS A 838 37.97 -2.86 -1.80
C CYS A 838 38.58 -4.17 -2.32
N ALA A 839 39.34 -4.11 -3.40
CA ALA A 839 39.99 -5.27 -3.99
C ALA A 839 41.32 -4.87 -4.64
N GLY A 840 42.25 -5.82 -4.73
CA GLY A 840 43.45 -5.66 -5.55
C GLY A 840 43.14 -5.94 -7.02
N GLY A 841 43.68 -5.16 -7.94
CA GLY A 841 43.47 -5.33 -9.38
C GLY A 841 43.40 -3.99 -10.12
N LEU A 842 43.18 -4.05 -11.44
CA LEU A 842 42.93 -2.84 -12.23
C LEU A 842 41.51 -2.32 -11.93
N CYS A 843 41.41 -1.02 -11.68
CA CYS A 843 40.15 -0.30 -11.57
C CYS A 843 40.04 0.72 -12.69
N GLU A 844 39.00 0.60 -13.51
CA GLU A 844 38.70 1.43 -14.67
C GLU A 844 37.38 2.18 -14.46
N ILE A 845 37.36 3.48 -14.76
CA ILE A 845 36.13 4.27 -14.77
C ILE A 845 35.44 4.03 -16.11
N LEU A 846 34.19 3.58 -16.06
CA LEU A 846 33.38 3.37 -17.26
C LEU A 846 32.55 4.61 -17.57
N GLN A 847 31.94 5.21 -16.55
CA GLN A 847 30.99 6.30 -16.70
C GLN A 847 31.03 7.23 -15.47
N ILE A 848 30.81 8.51 -15.71
CA ILE A 848 30.59 9.54 -14.68
C ILE A 848 29.40 10.37 -15.13
N ASP A 849 28.34 10.38 -14.33
CA ASP A 849 27.14 11.18 -14.59
C ASP A 849 26.96 12.20 -13.48
N ILE A 850 26.58 13.42 -13.85
CA ILE A 850 26.14 14.43 -12.89
C ILE A 850 24.68 14.18 -12.52
N GLU A 851 24.41 13.90 -11.25
CA GLU A 851 23.06 13.68 -10.74
C GLU A 851 22.40 15.00 -10.34
N SER A 852 23.14 15.89 -9.67
CA SER A 852 22.58 17.13 -9.12
C SER A 852 23.64 18.14 -8.67
N GLY A 853 23.21 19.38 -8.37
CA GLY A 853 24.07 20.47 -7.90
C GLY A 853 23.90 21.78 -8.69
N PRO A 854 24.64 22.85 -8.34
CA PRO A 854 25.66 22.91 -7.29
C PRO A 854 25.10 23.01 -5.86
N TYR A 855 25.87 22.50 -4.90
CA TYR A 855 25.65 22.56 -3.46
C TYR A 855 26.76 23.35 -2.77
N ARG A 856 26.52 23.65 -1.49
CA ARG A 856 27.57 24.10 -0.57
C ARG A 856 27.78 23.00 0.46
N ASP A 857 28.82 22.21 0.28
CA ASP A 857 29.09 21.00 1.07
C ASP A 857 30.60 20.64 0.99
N SER A 858 31.02 19.62 1.74
CA SER A 858 32.39 19.09 1.71
C SER A 858 32.55 18.00 0.63
N PRO A 859 33.53 18.09 -0.29
CA PRO A 859 33.76 17.05 -1.29
C PRO A 859 34.18 15.70 -0.70
N GLY A 860 33.61 14.62 -1.23
CA GLY A 860 33.93 13.24 -0.90
C GLY A 860 32.85 12.24 -1.34
N VAL A 861 33.15 10.95 -1.14
CA VAL A 861 32.16 9.89 -1.33
C VAL A 861 31.04 10.06 -0.31
N VAL A 862 29.80 9.87 -0.74
CA VAL A 862 28.61 9.90 0.13
C VAL A 862 27.85 8.58 0.15
N VAL A 863 27.93 7.77 -0.92
CA VAL A 863 27.26 6.47 -1.02
C VAL A 863 28.19 5.45 -1.68
N GLN A 864 28.17 4.23 -1.15
CA GLN A 864 28.73 3.05 -1.81
C GLN A 864 27.57 2.20 -2.35
N GLY A 865 27.46 2.10 -3.67
CA GLY A 865 26.41 1.32 -4.33
C GLY A 865 26.65 -0.19 -4.29
N MET A 866 25.68 -0.93 -4.82
CA MET A 866 25.75 -2.39 -4.95
C MET A 866 26.80 -2.80 -6.00
N ARG A 867 27.20 -4.07 -5.95
CA ARG A 867 28.14 -4.68 -6.89
C ARG A 867 27.43 -5.72 -7.74
N TRP A 868 27.79 -5.78 -9.02
CA TRP A 868 27.21 -6.73 -9.96
C TRP A 868 28.31 -7.46 -10.72
N ALA A 869 28.17 -8.77 -10.90
CA ALA A 869 29.10 -9.55 -11.71
C ALA A 869 28.98 -9.13 -13.18
N MET A 870 30.10 -9.03 -13.88
CA MET A 870 30.08 -8.97 -15.34
C MET A 870 29.82 -10.37 -15.89
N GLY A 871 28.72 -10.56 -16.63
CA GLY A 871 28.50 -11.80 -17.35
C GLY A 871 29.55 -12.02 -18.45
N PRO A 872 29.87 -13.26 -18.84
CA PRO A 872 30.80 -13.53 -19.93
C PRO A 872 30.33 -13.05 -21.33
N GLU A 873 29.11 -12.52 -21.48
CA GLU A 873 28.55 -12.06 -22.77
C GLU A 873 28.37 -10.54 -22.91
N GLU A 874 28.54 -9.73 -21.86
CA GLU A 874 28.34 -8.26 -21.94
C GLU A 874 29.59 -7.48 -22.37
N ALA A 875 30.68 -8.18 -22.69
CA ALA A 875 31.93 -7.55 -23.13
C ALA A 875 31.95 -7.16 -24.63
N GLU A 876 30.91 -7.48 -25.42
CA GLU A 876 30.88 -7.15 -26.86
C GLU A 876 29.69 -6.33 -27.36
N ASP A 877 28.59 -6.14 -26.63
CA ASP A 877 27.46 -5.32 -27.07
C ASP A 877 27.29 -4.06 -26.21
N GLY A 878 28.16 -3.08 -26.45
CA GLY A 878 27.91 -1.70 -26.08
C GLY A 878 27.08 -1.01 -27.16
N GLU A 879 25.76 -1.17 -27.12
CA GLU A 879 24.75 -0.27 -27.72
C GLU A 879 23.33 -0.72 -27.27
N GLU A 880 22.67 0.14 -26.50
CA GLU A 880 21.22 0.19 -26.17
C GLU A 880 20.58 -0.95 -25.34
N ASP A 881 20.28 -0.68 -24.06
CA ASP A 881 18.90 -0.69 -23.49
C ASP A 881 18.84 -0.04 -22.09
#